data_AF-A0A971UDM2-F1
#
_entry.id   AF-A0A971UDM2-F1
#
_cell.length_a   1.000
_cell.length_b   1.000
_cell.length_c   1.000
_cell.angle_alpha   90.00
_cell.angle_beta   90.00
_cell.angle_gamma   90.00
#
_symmetry.space_group_name_H-M   'P 1'
#
loop_
_entity.id
_entity.type
_entity.pdbx_description
1 polymer ?
#
loop_
_entity_poly.entity_id
_entity_poly.type
_entity_poly.pdbx_seq_one_letter_code
_entity_poly.pdbx_strand_id
1 'polypeptide(L)'
;MALSTGWRAWVASWLWLWVWASAPAVVLAAEPVALRLLQTPHTELVIARVDSAGCLLSADMLSADNSARPVALQAVTLPDEQPVRAQFVPDPASVLAPTAEAGSVGGLVLLQFPAGTTPTSVRLTQDNGSGAAEAAFDGTVARAGFVAEHRAGVMGGLPCRFQFPVSGKEFAEFSWNDRVYHSQLGGFMLRHDQQARVELISSGPICSVVRAQAAYKQADGTQPPSRPRAVYHWHYFHEWPLVFVTAAVVQDDPADWNEVHFLELIYPGRDFDHYVGDDLATEGVLSGDNSSHRFQNWAGIVDQGHGIGMFGCGRVLVYDGRGGYGTYLHADGDRAWHPWHDRQRTYSAWLWLGTDKQPGSAIRSWQERFPGTVTAVLSPEPVHRAIAAARASLRDGAETADAARHVAWAARLEMAGRFDAALAVLQGHLPDDWKYLSAGDLQLAVQQTEGGVRLQSLFDIRSGHEHAPAVPAPLFRITLHNADSGQQRMVVADRGWDQVSLEATGDRQLEMRWQQSAEADTGALTVVVRAVADPAEHAIRWTLEAAGQQAPWSLSHVAFPQLRLVAPGDTPVLLFPRGPGELQRNAWREAFTFGGLYPNGWNAMQFMAAYDQAAGRGLYWALHDPLGSAKDLSANSDPQAGTVMLVADHPVPELQQPGNRFALSGVGIWQAFSGDWFDAAQIYRRWVRAEARWFPTLSTSGRDDTPLWMRELCVWAQTGGEAQRCVEPVIAFAKYLGVPAGFHWYNWHLNPFDNDYPHYFPTTPGFTAGVARLQESQVYVMPYINGRLWDTRDRGLEDFEFTQRALPATAKKDTGEPFTEVYGSKEQDGSSVRLAVMCPTTALWQDQVRAILARLFTEHRVAGVYIDQIAAAPPALCMDPHHGHPRGGGAWWNEGYWQMLDKIRQEMPAGCMLTTECNAEPFLRWFDGYLTWHWQYDGQVPAFPAIYGGAIQMFGRAYRGGPTQDLALRMKAGQQLVYGEQIGWLDPRVIEQADSGSFLRQIVQLRWQLRRYFYAGEMCRPPQLDRELPTVRADWQWHGSWWVTTDAVLTGTWQQPHAQRAVAMFVNVSDEPLEAVWSCDATTFAFDTPRVVVTAVTAEGPGEQTQESNQFRKTLIFPPRSAMAWEITPVADR
;
A
#
# COMPACT_ATOMS: atom_id res chain seq x y z
N MET A 1 24.27 -23.84 70.92
CA MET A 1 22.96 -24.50 71.04
C MET A 1 22.07 -23.95 69.94
N ALA A 2 21.65 -24.81 69.01
CA ALA A 2 20.63 -24.66 67.92
C ALA A 2 20.80 -23.47 66.94
N LEU A 3 21.24 -23.58 65.66
CA LEU A 3 20.79 -24.42 64.51
C LEU A 3 19.27 -24.35 64.31
N SER A 4 18.66 -24.11 63.14
CA SER A 4 19.04 -24.22 61.73
C SER A 4 17.84 -23.72 60.89
N THR A 5 18.03 -23.06 59.74
CA THR A 5 17.22 -23.14 58.48
C THR A 5 17.48 -21.93 57.56
N GLY A 6 18.69 -21.83 56.99
CA GLY A 6 19.00 -20.76 56.01
C GLY A 6 19.81 -21.19 54.80
N TRP A 7 20.08 -22.49 54.63
CA TRP A 7 21.15 -22.96 53.73
C TRP A 7 20.75 -24.01 52.69
N ARG A 8 19.45 -24.17 52.42
CA ARG A 8 18.96 -25.09 51.38
C ARG A 8 18.30 -24.43 50.17
N ALA A 9 18.06 -23.11 50.19
CA ALA A 9 17.49 -22.40 49.04
C ALA A 9 18.55 -21.74 48.12
N TRP A 10 19.76 -21.47 48.63
CA TRP A 10 20.81 -20.80 47.85
C TRP A 10 21.77 -21.74 47.11
N VAL A 11 21.83 -23.02 47.50
CA VAL A 11 22.72 -24.01 46.88
C VAL A 11 22.05 -24.74 45.71
N ALA A 12 20.72 -24.72 45.60
CA ALA A 12 20.01 -25.32 44.47
C ALA A 12 20.08 -24.46 43.19
N SER A 13 20.13 -23.12 43.31
CA SER A 13 20.26 -22.22 42.15
C SER A 13 21.69 -22.15 41.61
N TRP A 14 22.71 -22.41 42.43
CA TRP A 14 24.12 -22.38 41.99
C TRP A 14 24.62 -23.70 41.38
N LEU A 15 23.95 -24.84 41.65
CA LEU A 15 24.33 -26.14 41.07
C LEU A 15 23.79 -26.38 39.66
N TRP A 16 22.81 -25.59 39.20
CA TRP A 16 22.43 -25.51 37.78
C TRP A 16 23.35 -24.58 36.97
N LEU A 17 24.10 -23.69 37.64
CA LEU A 17 24.91 -22.62 37.05
C LEU A 17 26.34 -23.02 36.64
N TRP A 18 26.79 -24.26 36.93
CA TRP A 18 28.17 -24.68 36.66
C TRP A 18 28.34 -25.79 35.62
N VAL A 19 27.25 -26.39 35.13
CA VAL A 19 27.35 -27.53 34.19
C VAL A 19 27.39 -27.11 32.71
N TRP A 20 27.11 -25.83 32.38
CA TRP A 20 27.07 -25.34 30.99
C TRP A 20 28.20 -24.38 30.59
N ALA A 21 29.14 -24.06 31.51
CA ALA A 21 30.18 -23.06 31.25
C ALA A 21 31.46 -23.60 30.58
N SER A 22 31.51 -24.87 30.21
CA SER A 22 32.71 -25.44 29.56
C SER A 22 32.39 -26.72 28.78
N ALA A 23 31.81 -26.56 27.60
CA ALA A 23 31.83 -27.58 26.55
C ALA A 23 32.20 -26.90 25.21
N PRO A 24 33.25 -27.36 24.51
CA PRO A 24 33.53 -26.87 23.16
C PRO A 24 32.46 -27.40 22.20
N ALA A 25 32.18 -26.62 21.15
CA ALA A 25 31.27 -26.91 20.03
C ALA A 25 30.95 -28.40 19.85
N VAL A 26 29.79 -28.83 20.34
CA VAL A 26 29.27 -30.18 20.14
C VAL A 26 28.32 -30.15 18.94
N VAL A 27 28.64 -30.99 17.97
CA VAL A 27 27.80 -31.38 16.84
C VAL A 27 26.38 -31.73 17.35
N LEU A 28 25.39 -30.91 16.99
CA LEU A 28 23.96 -30.98 17.38
C LEU A 28 23.19 -32.18 16.75
N ALA A 29 23.83 -33.31 16.50
CA ALA A 29 23.22 -34.39 15.69
C ALA A 29 22.30 -35.36 16.46
N ALA A 30 22.01 -35.15 17.76
CA ALA A 30 21.28 -36.14 18.57
C ALA A 30 20.18 -35.58 19.51
N GLU A 31 19.89 -34.28 19.51
CA GLU A 31 18.82 -33.70 20.34
C GLU A 31 17.51 -33.55 19.55
N PRO A 32 16.33 -33.73 20.18
CA PRO A 32 15.06 -33.42 19.53
C PRO A 32 14.99 -31.94 19.13
N VAL A 33 14.39 -31.69 17.97
CA VAL A 33 14.19 -30.33 17.45
C VAL A 33 12.74 -29.93 17.68
N ALA A 34 12.51 -28.69 18.10
CA ALA A 34 11.18 -28.14 18.18
C ALA A 34 10.88 -27.29 16.94
N LEU A 35 9.71 -27.49 16.35
CA LEU A 35 9.15 -26.64 15.32
C LEU A 35 7.99 -25.84 15.93
N ARG A 36 8.06 -24.52 15.88
CA ARG A 36 7.01 -23.60 16.34
C ARG A 36 6.34 -22.93 15.14
N LEU A 37 5.03 -23.10 15.00
CA LEU A 37 4.23 -22.37 14.03
C LEU A 37 4.01 -20.94 14.54
N LEU A 38 4.27 -19.94 13.69
CA LEU A 38 4.06 -18.53 14.05
C LEU A 38 2.60 -18.08 13.86
N GLN A 39 1.78 -18.88 13.19
CA GLN A 39 0.35 -18.67 12.97
C GLN A 39 -0.40 -19.94 13.37
N THR A 40 -1.61 -19.79 13.89
CA THR A 40 -2.47 -20.93 14.20
C THR A 40 -2.99 -21.52 12.90
N PRO A 41 -2.75 -22.81 12.62
CA PRO A 41 -3.21 -23.41 11.38
C PRO A 41 -4.74 -23.54 11.38
N HIS A 42 -5.36 -23.26 10.22
CA HIS A 42 -6.81 -23.40 10.02
C HIS A 42 -7.19 -24.74 9.36
N THR A 43 -6.20 -25.59 9.10
CA THR A 43 -6.35 -26.87 8.39
C THR A 43 -5.51 -27.97 9.02
N GLU A 44 -5.91 -29.23 8.75
CA GLU A 44 -5.16 -30.42 9.16
C GLU A 44 -3.78 -30.50 8.48
N LEU A 45 -3.66 -30.02 7.24
CA LEU A 45 -2.38 -29.90 6.54
C LEU A 45 -1.76 -28.53 6.79
N VAL A 46 -0.49 -28.50 7.15
CA VAL A 46 0.34 -27.30 7.28
C VAL A 46 1.59 -27.45 6.45
N ILE A 47 1.89 -26.42 5.65
CA ILE A 47 3.16 -26.29 4.94
C ILE A 47 3.97 -25.22 5.66
N ALA A 48 4.89 -25.63 6.50
CA ALA A 48 5.71 -24.74 7.30
C ALA A 48 7.04 -24.44 6.59
N ARG A 49 7.28 -23.18 6.22
CA ARG A 49 8.60 -22.77 5.69
C ARG A 49 9.56 -22.53 6.84
N VAL A 50 10.77 -23.09 6.72
CA VAL A 50 11.87 -22.94 7.68
C VAL A 50 13.13 -22.46 6.96
N ASP A 51 13.78 -21.42 7.49
CA ASP A 51 14.94 -20.79 6.85
C ASP A 51 16.28 -21.45 7.27
N SER A 52 16.29 -22.19 8.38
CA SER A 52 17.50 -22.81 8.95
C SER A 52 17.22 -24.23 9.43
N ALA A 53 17.27 -25.20 8.51
CA ALA A 53 17.09 -26.63 8.78
C ALA A 53 18.36 -27.33 9.28
N GLY A 54 19.45 -26.60 9.55
CA GLY A 54 20.73 -27.20 9.97
C GLY A 54 20.68 -27.98 11.29
N CYS A 55 19.68 -27.74 12.14
CA CYS A 55 19.44 -28.57 13.33
C CYS A 55 18.66 -29.86 13.03
N LEU A 56 17.99 -29.97 11.88
CA LEU A 56 17.31 -31.18 11.40
C LEU A 56 18.17 -32.06 10.50
N LEU A 57 19.31 -31.56 10.01
CA LEU A 57 20.16 -32.26 9.04
C LEU A 57 21.47 -32.70 9.72
N SER A 58 21.81 -33.99 9.65
CA SER A 58 23.13 -34.46 10.10
C SER A 58 24.19 -34.18 9.04
N ALA A 59 25.47 -34.11 9.44
CA ALA A 59 26.59 -33.89 8.52
C ALA A 59 26.69 -34.96 7.41
N ASP A 60 26.19 -36.18 7.67
CA ASP A 60 26.17 -37.30 6.72
C ASP A 60 24.98 -37.23 5.71
N MET A 61 23.98 -36.40 5.99
CA MET A 61 22.77 -36.20 5.14
C MET A 61 22.98 -35.12 4.06
N LEU A 62 24.06 -34.36 4.16
CA LEU A 62 24.61 -33.56 3.07
C LEU A 62 25.44 -34.52 2.21
N SER A 63 24.91 -34.94 1.07
CA SER A 63 25.61 -35.88 0.19
C SER A 63 26.94 -35.32 -0.31
N ALA A 64 27.79 -36.19 -0.87
CA ALA A 64 29.07 -35.81 -1.49
C ALA A 64 28.94 -34.80 -2.66
N ASP A 65 27.71 -34.51 -3.13
CA ASP A 65 27.38 -33.46 -4.12
C ASP A 65 26.67 -32.23 -3.51
N ASN A 66 26.64 -32.11 -2.17
CA ASN A 66 25.97 -31.07 -1.38
C ASN A 66 24.45 -30.96 -1.59
N SER A 67 23.78 -31.95 -2.18
CA SER A 67 22.31 -31.93 -2.33
C SER A 67 21.60 -32.50 -1.08
N ALA A 68 20.93 -31.64 -0.32
CA ALA A 68 20.08 -32.09 0.80
C ALA A 68 18.98 -33.05 0.28
N ARG A 69 18.83 -34.21 0.94
CA ARG A 69 17.77 -35.19 0.67
C ARG A 69 16.63 -35.05 1.70
N PRO A 70 15.37 -35.26 1.29
CA PRO A 70 14.23 -35.36 2.21
C PRO A 70 14.46 -36.42 3.30
N VAL A 71 14.10 -36.07 4.54
CA VAL A 71 14.32 -36.92 5.72
C VAL A 71 12.97 -37.41 6.25
N ALA A 72 12.90 -38.70 6.62
CA ALA A 72 11.76 -39.24 7.34
C ALA A 72 11.76 -38.66 8.77
N LEU A 73 10.68 -37.99 9.14
CA LEU A 73 10.53 -37.35 10.44
C LEU A 73 9.49 -38.10 11.28
N GLN A 74 9.84 -38.40 12.53
CA GLN A 74 8.85 -38.66 13.56
C GLN A 74 8.48 -37.32 14.19
N ALA A 75 7.19 -37.07 14.32
CA ALA A 75 6.66 -35.82 14.85
C ALA A 75 5.57 -36.08 15.88
N VAL A 76 5.64 -35.35 16.99
CA VAL A 76 4.60 -35.32 18.02
C VAL A 76 4.24 -33.89 18.38
N THR A 77 2.99 -33.64 18.69
CA THR A 77 2.52 -32.33 19.17
C THR A 77 3.14 -32.00 20.53
N LEU A 78 3.29 -30.71 20.85
CA LEU A 78 3.70 -30.26 22.17
C LEU A 78 2.59 -29.41 22.80
N PRO A 79 2.28 -29.60 24.10
CA PRO A 79 2.92 -30.51 25.07
C PRO A 79 2.28 -31.90 25.16
N ASP A 80 1.24 -32.19 24.39
CA ASP A 80 0.35 -33.36 24.52
C ASP A 80 0.84 -34.64 23.82
N GLU A 81 1.94 -34.56 23.07
CA GLU A 81 2.65 -35.68 22.44
C GLU A 81 1.80 -36.58 21.52
N GLN A 82 0.78 -36.01 20.86
CA GLN A 82 -0.01 -36.72 19.85
C GLN A 82 0.83 -36.92 18.58
N PRO A 83 0.78 -38.11 17.93
CA PRO A 83 1.49 -38.33 16.67
C PRO A 83 1.02 -37.41 15.54
N VAL A 84 1.96 -36.85 14.78
CA VAL A 84 1.74 -36.01 13.60
C VAL A 84 2.49 -36.65 12.42
N ARG A 85 1.86 -36.75 11.24
CA ARG A 85 2.63 -37.13 10.05
C ARG A 85 3.47 -35.93 9.65
N ALA A 86 4.77 -36.14 9.43
CA ALA A 86 5.68 -35.08 9.05
C ALA A 86 6.59 -35.50 7.90
N GLN A 87 6.95 -34.54 7.06
CA GLN A 87 7.86 -34.72 5.93
C GLN A 87 8.64 -33.43 5.70
N PHE A 88 9.97 -33.51 5.62
CA PHE A 88 10.80 -32.35 5.29
C PHE A 88 11.27 -32.42 3.83
N VAL A 89 11.19 -31.28 3.14
CA VAL A 89 11.62 -31.09 1.76
C VAL A 89 12.54 -29.86 1.71
N PRO A 90 13.83 -30.01 1.37
CA PRO A 90 14.74 -28.88 1.23
C PRO A 90 14.31 -27.90 0.13
N ASP A 91 14.64 -26.61 0.25
CA ASP A 91 14.30 -25.59 -0.74
C ASP A 91 14.95 -25.90 -2.11
N PRO A 92 14.29 -25.58 -3.25
CA PRO A 92 14.87 -25.81 -4.59
C PRO A 92 16.25 -25.16 -4.80
N ALA A 93 16.48 -24.00 -4.16
CA ALA A 93 17.73 -23.26 -4.25
C ALA A 93 18.92 -23.99 -3.63
N SER A 94 18.70 -24.88 -2.65
CA SER A 94 19.78 -25.59 -1.95
C SER A 94 20.59 -26.51 -2.87
N VAL A 95 20.02 -26.88 -4.02
CA VAL A 95 20.65 -27.75 -5.03
C VAL A 95 21.68 -26.99 -5.88
N LEU A 96 21.61 -25.65 -5.90
CA LEU A 96 22.33 -24.81 -6.85
C LEU A 96 23.52 -24.06 -6.23
N ALA A 97 23.74 -24.18 -4.91
CA ALA A 97 24.77 -23.49 -4.14
C ALA A 97 25.96 -24.42 -3.82
N PRO A 98 27.20 -24.14 -4.30
CA PRO A 98 28.34 -25.03 -4.06
C PRO A 98 28.89 -25.08 -2.62
N THR A 99 28.47 -24.20 -1.72
CA THR A 99 29.09 -24.02 -0.38
C THR A 99 28.11 -23.47 0.66
N ALA A 100 27.02 -24.18 0.95
CA ALA A 100 26.22 -23.87 2.13
C ALA A 100 26.90 -24.46 3.38
N GLU A 101 27.22 -23.62 4.38
CA GLU A 101 27.47 -24.13 5.73
C GLU A 101 26.24 -24.93 6.17
N ALA A 102 26.43 -26.07 6.85
CA ALA A 102 25.35 -26.99 7.22
C ALA A 102 24.17 -26.33 7.98
N GLY A 103 24.35 -25.10 8.49
CA GLY A 103 23.34 -24.27 9.14
C GLY A 103 22.37 -23.50 8.23
N SER A 104 22.68 -23.28 6.94
CA SER A 104 21.97 -22.31 6.08
C SER A 104 20.96 -22.92 5.09
N VAL A 105 20.66 -24.21 5.22
CA VAL A 105 19.73 -24.90 4.30
C VAL A 105 18.28 -24.65 4.76
N GLY A 106 17.50 -23.92 3.96
CA GLY A 106 16.05 -23.76 4.17
C GLY A 106 15.23 -24.90 3.56
N GLY A 107 13.92 -24.91 3.80
CA GLY A 107 12.99 -25.86 3.20
C GLY A 107 11.56 -25.77 3.73
N LEU A 108 10.76 -26.76 3.36
CA LEU A 108 9.39 -26.96 3.80
C LEU A 108 9.29 -28.15 4.74
N VAL A 109 8.68 -27.94 5.91
CA VAL A 109 8.18 -29.01 6.78
C VAL A 109 6.68 -29.13 6.55
N LEU A 110 6.27 -30.24 5.93
CA LEU A 110 4.88 -30.62 5.75
C LEU A 110 4.41 -31.35 7.01
N LEU A 111 3.29 -30.93 7.58
CA LEU A 111 2.66 -31.55 8.75
C LEU A 111 1.20 -31.88 8.45
N GLN A 112 0.76 -33.08 8.82
CA GLN A 112 -0.66 -33.44 8.81
C GLN A 112 -1.08 -33.81 10.24
N PHE A 113 -1.87 -32.92 10.85
CA PHE A 113 -2.41 -33.07 12.19
C PHE A 113 -3.66 -33.96 12.20
N PRO A 114 -3.91 -34.71 13.30
CA PRO A 114 -5.19 -35.35 13.53
C PRO A 114 -6.36 -34.37 13.48
N ALA A 115 -7.51 -34.82 12.97
CA ALA A 115 -8.72 -34.01 12.89
C ALA A 115 -9.10 -33.38 14.24
N GLY A 116 -9.35 -32.07 14.24
CA GLY A 116 -9.70 -31.31 15.45
C GLY A 116 -8.53 -30.93 16.36
N THR A 117 -7.27 -31.16 15.94
CA THR A 117 -6.07 -30.72 16.67
C THR A 117 -5.27 -29.70 15.84
N THR A 118 -4.87 -28.59 16.46
CA THR A 118 -4.08 -27.52 15.82
C THR A 118 -3.05 -26.92 16.80
N PRO A 119 -2.08 -27.70 17.29
CA PRO A 119 -1.06 -27.19 18.21
C PRO A 119 -0.14 -26.20 17.49
N THR A 120 0.43 -25.27 18.26
CA THR A 120 1.39 -24.28 17.75
C THR A 120 2.83 -24.79 17.76
N SER A 121 3.09 -25.99 18.28
CA SER A 121 4.45 -26.54 18.39
C SER A 121 4.47 -28.05 18.24
N VAL A 122 5.53 -28.55 17.60
CA VAL A 122 5.74 -29.97 17.26
C VAL A 122 7.20 -30.32 17.57
N ARG A 123 7.43 -31.43 18.26
CA ARG A 123 8.77 -32.02 18.39
C ARG A 123 9.02 -32.90 17.18
N LEU A 124 10.14 -32.66 16.51
CA LEU A 124 10.64 -33.42 15.37
C LEU A 124 11.87 -34.22 15.80
N THR A 125 11.88 -35.51 15.49
CA THR A 125 13.02 -36.40 15.67
C THR A 125 13.30 -37.12 14.35
N GLN A 126 14.58 -37.25 13.99
CA GLN A 126 14.96 -38.01 12.80
C GLN A 126 14.56 -39.48 12.96
N ASP A 127 13.93 -40.03 11.92
CA ASP A 127 13.72 -41.47 11.83
C ASP A 127 14.93 -42.13 11.17
N ASN A 128 15.81 -42.73 11.98
CA ASN A 128 16.98 -43.48 11.51
C ASN A 128 16.59 -44.85 10.88
N GLY A 129 15.30 -45.15 10.78
CA GLY A 129 14.75 -46.47 10.50
C GLY A 129 13.92 -46.61 9.24
N SER A 130 14.27 -46.00 8.10
CA SER A 130 13.75 -46.45 6.79
C SER A 130 14.56 -45.93 5.59
N GLY A 131 15.81 -46.37 5.47
CA GLY A 131 16.55 -46.27 4.21
C GLY A 131 16.03 -47.27 3.18
N ALA A 132 14.81 -47.12 2.69
CA ALA A 132 14.40 -47.80 1.47
C ALA A 132 15.10 -47.10 0.30
N ALA A 133 15.91 -47.83 -0.48
CA ALA A 133 16.41 -47.31 -1.74
C ALA A 133 15.20 -46.93 -2.61
N GLU A 134 14.98 -45.63 -2.83
CA GLU A 134 13.91 -45.18 -3.71
C GLU A 134 14.17 -45.78 -5.10
N ALA A 135 13.17 -46.47 -5.65
CA ALA A 135 13.24 -47.00 -7.00
C ALA A 135 13.53 -45.87 -8.00
N ALA A 136 14.17 -46.21 -9.13
CA ALA A 136 14.34 -45.25 -10.22
C ALA A 136 12.96 -44.67 -10.61
N PHE A 137 12.86 -43.34 -10.66
CA PHE A 137 11.61 -42.68 -11.02
C PHE A 137 11.18 -43.10 -12.43
N ASP A 138 10.01 -43.70 -12.55
CA ASP A 138 9.44 -44.21 -13.80
C ASP A 138 8.85 -43.10 -14.70
N GLY A 139 8.98 -41.84 -14.26
CA GLY A 139 8.47 -40.66 -14.95
C GLY A 139 7.01 -40.35 -14.64
N THR A 140 6.31 -41.10 -13.80
CA THR A 140 4.87 -40.92 -13.59
C THR A 140 4.50 -40.83 -12.11
N VAL A 141 3.56 -39.93 -11.78
CA VAL A 141 2.97 -39.82 -10.45
C VAL A 141 1.46 -40.00 -10.57
N ALA A 142 0.95 -41.13 -10.07
CA ALA A 142 -0.47 -41.45 -10.10
C ALA A 142 -1.17 -41.08 -8.78
N ARG A 143 -2.32 -40.41 -8.88
CA ARG A 143 -3.20 -40.03 -7.77
C ARG A 143 -4.65 -40.38 -8.09
N ALA A 144 -5.51 -40.35 -7.08
CA ALA A 144 -6.93 -40.67 -7.26
C ALA A 144 -7.63 -39.74 -8.29
N GLY A 145 -7.22 -38.47 -8.36
CA GLY A 145 -7.82 -37.48 -9.26
C GLY A 145 -7.10 -37.30 -10.60
N PHE A 146 -5.80 -37.56 -10.68
CA PHE A 146 -4.99 -37.31 -11.88
C PHE A 146 -3.74 -38.21 -11.91
N VAL A 147 -3.14 -38.34 -13.10
CA VAL A 147 -1.81 -38.90 -13.31
C VAL A 147 -0.97 -37.84 -14.02
N ALA A 148 0.17 -37.48 -13.44
CA ALA A 148 1.12 -36.52 -14.03
C ALA A 148 2.35 -37.27 -14.56
N GLU A 149 2.77 -36.96 -15.78
CA GLU A 149 3.97 -37.53 -16.40
C GLU A 149 5.05 -36.46 -16.59
N HIS A 150 6.28 -36.82 -16.22
CA HIS A 150 7.49 -36.04 -16.46
C HIS A 150 8.45 -36.81 -17.36
N ARG A 151 9.10 -36.10 -18.28
CA ARG A 151 10.17 -36.65 -19.11
C ARG A 151 11.33 -35.66 -19.17
N ALA A 152 12.53 -36.10 -18.80
CA ALA A 152 13.73 -35.26 -18.76
C ALA A 152 14.01 -34.49 -20.06
N GLY A 153 13.84 -35.12 -21.24
CA GLY A 153 14.05 -34.46 -22.53
C GLY A 153 12.88 -33.60 -23.03
N VAL A 154 11.78 -33.47 -22.28
CA VAL A 154 10.57 -32.77 -22.73
C VAL A 154 10.27 -31.63 -21.77
N MET A 155 10.08 -30.41 -22.30
CA MET A 155 9.68 -29.23 -21.51
C MET A 155 10.58 -28.95 -20.29
N GLY A 156 11.89 -29.20 -20.39
CA GLY A 156 12.81 -29.00 -19.27
C GLY A 156 12.54 -29.92 -18.07
N GLY A 157 11.90 -31.07 -18.28
CA GLY A 157 11.55 -32.01 -17.22
C GLY A 157 10.30 -31.67 -16.42
N LEU A 158 9.62 -30.56 -16.74
CA LEU A 158 8.32 -30.20 -16.16
C LEU A 158 7.24 -31.20 -16.64
N PRO A 159 6.06 -31.27 -16.00
CA PRO A 159 5.00 -32.17 -16.41
C PRO A 159 4.63 -31.93 -17.88
N CYS A 160 4.66 -33.00 -18.67
CA CYS A 160 4.37 -32.94 -20.11
C CYS A 160 3.03 -33.60 -20.47
N ARG A 161 2.36 -34.23 -19.51
CA ARG A 161 1.04 -34.82 -19.68
C ARG A 161 0.30 -34.95 -18.35
N PHE A 162 -1.01 -34.68 -18.40
CA PHE A 162 -1.95 -34.99 -17.32
C PHE A 162 -3.05 -35.92 -17.84
N GLN A 163 -3.38 -36.96 -17.07
CA GLN A 163 -4.55 -37.81 -17.32
C GLN A 163 -5.51 -37.71 -16.15
N PHE A 164 -6.81 -37.72 -16.41
CA PHE A 164 -7.88 -37.75 -15.41
C PHE A 164 -8.50 -39.15 -15.38
N PRO A 165 -8.05 -40.06 -14.49
CA PRO A 165 -8.36 -41.49 -14.59
C PRO A 165 -9.85 -41.82 -14.52
N VAL A 166 -10.62 -41.00 -13.79
CA VAL A 166 -12.06 -41.21 -13.58
C VAL A 166 -12.85 -41.03 -14.88
N SER A 167 -12.49 -40.06 -15.72
CA SER A 167 -13.16 -39.78 -16.99
C SER A 167 -12.45 -40.36 -18.21
N GLY A 168 -11.16 -40.68 -18.08
CA GLY A 168 -10.28 -41.06 -19.18
C GLY A 168 -9.78 -39.88 -20.02
N LYS A 169 -10.08 -38.62 -19.63
CA LYS A 169 -9.57 -37.44 -20.34
C LYS A 169 -8.05 -37.37 -20.24
N GLU A 170 -7.40 -37.11 -21.37
CA GLU A 170 -5.96 -36.87 -21.46
C GLU A 170 -5.71 -35.44 -21.92
N PHE A 171 -4.79 -34.74 -21.25
CA PHE A 171 -4.32 -33.41 -21.59
C PHE A 171 -2.81 -33.46 -21.80
N ALA A 172 -2.39 -33.45 -23.06
CA ALA A 172 -0.99 -33.59 -23.48
C ALA A 172 -0.53 -32.51 -24.48
N GLU A 173 -1.47 -31.80 -25.12
CA GLU A 173 -1.17 -30.75 -26.11
C GLU A 173 -1.01 -29.37 -25.44
N PHE A 174 -0.03 -29.24 -24.54
CA PHE A 174 0.31 -27.97 -23.90
C PHE A 174 1.83 -27.78 -23.83
N SER A 175 2.29 -26.60 -23.40
CA SER A 175 3.69 -26.34 -23.09
C SER A 175 3.83 -25.35 -21.95
N TRP A 176 4.88 -25.49 -21.15
CA TRP A 176 5.32 -24.48 -20.20
C TRP A 176 6.19 -23.45 -20.92
N ASN A 177 5.79 -22.18 -20.89
CA ASN A 177 6.49 -21.07 -21.53
C ASN A 177 7.35 -20.26 -20.54
N ASP A 178 7.66 -20.87 -19.40
CA ASP A 178 8.61 -20.37 -18.39
C ASP A 178 9.93 -19.95 -19.05
N ARG A 179 10.22 -18.64 -18.94
CA ARG A 179 11.29 -17.95 -19.67
C ARG A 179 11.95 -16.86 -18.85
N VAL A 180 13.18 -16.53 -19.24
CA VAL A 180 13.80 -15.23 -18.96
C VAL A 180 13.92 -14.45 -20.27
N TYR A 181 13.66 -13.15 -20.24
CA TYR A 181 13.70 -12.30 -21.43
C TYR A 181 14.49 -11.02 -21.17
N HIS A 182 15.34 -10.67 -22.13
CA HIS A 182 15.98 -9.37 -22.18
C HIS A 182 15.77 -8.74 -23.56
N SER A 183 15.40 -7.46 -23.58
CA SER A 183 15.05 -6.70 -24.78
C SER A 183 16.09 -6.76 -25.90
N GLN A 184 17.38 -6.88 -25.54
CA GLN A 184 18.48 -7.00 -26.51
C GLN A 184 18.92 -8.45 -26.79
N LEU A 185 18.70 -9.38 -25.86
CA LEU A 185 19.18 -10.78 -25.98
C LEU A 185 18.10 -11.75 -26.47
N GLY A 186 16.84 -11.33 -26.44
CA GLY A 186 15.69 -12.18 -26.71
C GLY A 186 15.28 -13.04 -25.51
N GLY A 187 14.45 -14.06 -25.79
CA GLY A 187 13.91 -14.97 -24.79
C GLY A 187 14.66 -16.30 -24.72
N PHE A 188 14.84 -16.81 -23.51
CA PHE A 188 15.41 -18.12 -23.22
C PHE A 188 14.40 -18.90 -22.39
N MET A 189 14.11 -20.16 -22.75
CA MET A 189 13.00 -20.93 -22.19
C MET A 189 13.50 -22.25 -21.62
N LEU A 190 12.90 -22.73 -20.53
CA LEU A 190 13.25 -24.03 -19.94
C LEU A 190 12.93 -25.20 -20.88
N ARG A 191 11.85 -25.07 -21.67
CA ARG A 191 11.40 -26.15 -22.57
C ARG A 191 12.41 -26.56 -23.65
N HIS A 192 13.40 -25.72 -23.91
CA HIS A 192 14.47 -26.00 -24.87
C HIS A 192 15.62 -26.79 -24.28
N ASP A 193 15.65 -27.02 -22.96
CA ASP A 193 16.69 -27.85 -22.36
C ASP A 193 16.39 -29.34 -22.47
N GLN A 194 17.03 -29.98 -23.45
CA GLN A 194 16.98 -31.42 -23.68
C GLN A 194 17.84 -32.24 -22.69
N GLN A 195 18.66 -31.56 -21.87
CA GLN A 195 19.55 -32.16 -20.88
C GLN A 195 19.05 -31.93 -19.45
N ALA A 196 17.78 -31.58 -19.29
CA ALA A 196 17.17 -31.41 -17.98
C ALA A 196 17.19 -32.72 -17.18
N ARG A 197 17.17 -32.60 -15.85
CA ARG A 197 17.20 -33.73 -14.91
C ARG A 197 15.87 -33.80 -14.18
N VAL A 198 15.29 -35.01 -14.10
CA VAL A 198 14.04 -35.26 -13.37
C VAL A 198 14.23 -36.41 -12.41
N GLU A 199 13.85 -36.20 -11.15
CA GLU A 199 14.05 -37.18 -10.08
C GLU A 199 12.87 -37.18 -9.11
N LEU A 200 12.45 -38.36 -8.67
CA LEU A 200 11.67 -38.49 -7.45
C LEU A 200 12.63 -38.31 -6.27
N ILE A 201 12.46 -37.24 -5.49
CA ILE A 201 13.34 -36.94 -4.35
C ILE A 201 12.71 -37.30 -3.00
N SER A 202 11.39 -37.54 -2.98
CA SER A 202 10.69 -38.00 -1.79
C SER A 202 9.43 -38.78 -2.15
N SER A 203 9.24 -39.92 -1.52
CA SER A 203 8.00 -40.70 -1.48
C SER A 203 7.29 -40.61 -0.13
N GLY A 204 7.53 -39.54 0.63
CA GLY A 204 7.15 -39.38 2.03
C GLY A 204 5.64 -39.49 2.33
N PRO A 205 5.26 -39.48 3.62
CA PRO A 205 3.93 -39.87 4.09
C PRO A 205 2.79 -38.93 3.69
N ILE A 206 3.10 -37.70 3.24
CA ILE A 206 2.09 -36.67 2.89
C ILE A 206 2.01 -36.49 1.36
N CYS A 207 3.16 -36.39 0.70
CA CYS A 207 3.23 -36.23 -0.75
C CYS A 207 4.46 -36.91 -1.36
N SER A 208 4.38 -37.18 -2.67
CA SER A 208 5.59 -37.44 -3.47
C SER A 208 6.14 -36.13 -4.00
N VAL A 209 7.46 -35.96 -4.02
CA VAL A 209 8.11 -34.75 -4.55
C VAL A 209 8.98 -35.10 -5.75
N VAL A 210 8.64 -34.52 -6.90
CA VAL A 210 9.45 -34.64 -8.13
C VAL A 210 10.23 -33.36 -8.35
N ARG A 211 11.55 -33.49 -8.49
CA ARG A 211 12.47 -32.39 -8.81
C ARG A 211 12.74 -32.36 -10.30
N ALA A 212 12.54 -31.21 -10.94
CA ALA A 212 13.00 -30.93 -12.29
C ALA A 212 14.07 -29.84 -12.26
N GLN A 213 15.19 -30.05 -12.96
CA GLN A 213 16.29 -29.10 -13.08
C GLN A 213 16.56 -28.83 -14.55
N ALA A 214 16.54 -27.56 -14.96
CA ALA A 214 16.75 -27.18 -16.35
C ALA A 214 17.44 -25.82 -16.47
N ALA A 215 18.15 -25.61 -17.58
CA ALA A 215 18.74 -24.34 -17.96
C ALA A 215 17.82 -23.57 -18.93
N TYR A 216 17.79 -22.24 -18.83
CA TYR A 216 17.09 -21.44 -19.83
C TYR A 216 17.92 -21.36 -21.10
N LYS A 217 17.39 -21.92 -22.20
CA LYS A 217 18.09 -22.02 -23.49
C LYS A 217 17.22 -21.48 -24.62
N GLN A 218 17.86 -21.08 -25.71
CA GLN A 218 17.21 -20.92 -27.01
C GLN A 218 17.01 -22.27 -27.68
N ALA A 219 16.20 -22.32 -28.75
CA ALA A 219 15.87 -23.54 -29.46
C ALA A 219 17.08 -24.25 -30.10
N ASP A 220 18.17 -23.52 -30.36
CA ASP A 220 19.45 -24.03 -30.83
C ASP A 220 20.36 -24.58 -29.71
N GLY A 221 19.92 -24.48 -28.45
CA GLY A 221 20.68 -24.91 -27.26
C GLY A 221 21.54 -23.82 -26.63
N THR A 222 21.57 -22.60 -27.19
CA THR A 222 22.37 -21.48 -26.69
C THR A 222 21.87 -20.99 -25.32
N GLN A 223 22.80 -20.77 -24.37
CA GLN A 223 22.53 -20.21 -23.05
C GLN A 223 23.14 -18.79 -22.95
N PRO A 224 22.53 -17.83 -22.25
CA PRO A 224 23.08 -16.49 -22.13
C PRO A 224 24.26 -16.44 -21.13
N PRO A 225 25.09 -15.37 -21.14
CA PRO A 225 26.31 -15.30 -20.34
C PRO A 225 26.12 -15.50 -18.83
N SER A 226 25.03 -14.99 -18.24
CA SER A 226 24.75 -15.17 -16.80
C SER A 226 24.25 -16.56 -16.42
N ARG A 227 24.09 -17.46 -17.40
CA ARG A 227 23.73 -18.89 -17.23
C ARG A 227 22.53 -19.13 -16.30
N PRO A 228 21.39 -18.48 -16.56
CA PRO A 228 20.18 -18.70 -15.79
C PRO A 228 19.75 -20.16 -15.87
N ARG A 229 19.34 -20.70 -14.72
CA ARG A 229 18.85 -22.07 -14.54
C ARG A 229 17.77 -22.10 -13.47
N ALA A 230 16.90 -23.10 -13.50
CA ALA A 230 15.83 -23.25 -12.54
C ALA A 230 15.75 -24.68 -11.97
N VAL A 231 15.29 -24.77 -10.72
CA VAL A 231 14.92 -26.01 -10.06
C VAL A 231 13.48 -25.89 -9.59
N TYR A 232 12.64 -26.84 -9.99
CA TYR A 232 11.24 -26.95 -9.59
C TYR A 232 11.06 -28.18 -8.71
N HIS A 233 10.34 -28.05 -7.61
CA HIS A 233 9.81 -29.17 -6.84
C HIS A 233 8.29 -29.21 -7.00
N TRP A 234 7.80 -30.35 -7.47
CA TRP A 234 6.38 -30.65 -7.66
C TRP A 234 5.91 -31.58 -6.54
N HIS A 235 5.16 -31.03 -5.58
CA HIS A 235 4.67 -31.74 -4.40
C HIS A 235 3.28 -32.31 -4.68
N TYR A 236 3.23 -33.61 -5.02
CA TYR A 236 2.02 -34.33 -5.38
C TYR A 236 1.40 -34.98 -4.13
N PHE A 237 0.38 -34.35 -3.56
CA PHE A 237 -0.29 -34.82 -2.34
C PHE A 237 -1.01 -36.15 -2.56
N HIS A 238 -0.96 -37.03 -1.55
CA HIS A 238 -1.55 -38.37 -1.66
C HIS A 238 -3.08 -38.35 -1.51
N GLU A 239 -3.59 -37.51 -0.62
CA GLU A 239 -5.01 -37.50 -0.21
C GLU A 239 -5.85 -36.41 -0.93
N TRP A 240 -5.21 -35.49 -1.66
CA TRP A 240 -5.87 -34.33 -2.27
C TRP A 240 -5.53 -34.16 -3.76
N PRO A 241 -6.45 -33.59 -4.58
CA PRO A 241 -6.22 -33.29 -6.00
C PRO A 241 -5.35 -32.02 -6.18
N LEU A 242 -4.34 -31.87 -5.33
CA LEU A 242 -3.52 -30.67 -5.23
C LEU A 242 -2.06 -30.98 -5.54
N VAL A 243 -1.43 -30.01 -6.19
CA VAL A 243 0.01 -29.98 -6.39
C VAL A 243 0.54 -28.65 -5.90
N PHE A 244 1.49 -28.69 -4.97
CA PHE A 244 2.20 -27.47 -4.58
C PHE A 244 3.52 -27.40 -5.33
N VAL A 245 3.75 -26.31 -6.05
CA VAL A 245 4.96 -26.10 -6.85
C VAL A 245 5.80 -25.05 -6.17
N THR A 246 7.07 -25.33 -5.94
CA THR A 246 8.07 -24.32 -5.54
C THR A 246 9.20 -24.32 -6.53
N ALA A 247 9.68 -23.14 -6.92
CA ALA A 247 10.79 -23.01 -7.84
C ALA A 247 11.84 -22.00 -7.37
N ALA A 248 13.10 -22.25 -7.72
CA ALA A 248 14.18 -21.29 -7.61
C ALA A 248 14.82 -21.09 -8.98
N VAL A 249 14.87 -19.84 -9.42
CA VAL A 249 15.58 -19.39 -10.62
C VAL A 249 16.87 -18.71 -10.17
N VAL A 250 18.01 -19.12 -10.69
CA VAL A 250 19.32 -18.57 -10.32
C VAL A 250 20.16 -18.25 -11.54
N GLN A 251 21.07 -17.29 -11.39
CA GLN A 251 22.09 -16.93 -12.36
C GLN A 251 23.46 -16.81 -11.68
N ASP A 252 24.53 -17.11 -12.41
CA ASP A 252 25.90 -17.15 -11.86
C ASP A 252 26.36 -15.75 -11.42
N ASP A 253 26.10 -14.76 -12.27
CA ASP A 253 26.38 -13.35 -12.04
C ASP A 253 25.08 -12.54 -12.09
N PRO A 254 24.93 -11.47 -11.27
CA PRO A 254 23.82 -10.54 -11.38
C PRO A 254 23.76 -9.98 -12.81
N ALA A 255 22.66 -10.26 -13.51
CA ALA A 255 22.38 -9.70 -14.83
C ALA A 255 20.92 -9.29 -14.91
N ASP A 256 20.69 -8.26 -15.72
CA ASP A 256 19.38 -7.63 -15.85
C ASP A 256 18.50 -8.45 -16.80
N TRP A 257 17.36 -8.90 -16.31
CA TRP A 257 16.30 -9.51 -17.10
C TRP A 257 15.07 -8.62 -17.05
N ASN A 258 14.44 -8.37 -18.21
CA ASN A 258 13.21 -7.59 -18.30
C ASN A 258 11.98 -8.40 -17.85
N GLU A 259 11.97 -9.71 -18.08
CA GLU A 259 10.86 -10.60 -17.71
C GLU A 259 11.39 -11.92 -17.13
N VAL A 260 10.67 -12.48 -16.16
CA VAL A 260 10.90 -13.83 -15.63
C VAL A 260 9.55 -14.49 -15.38
N HIS A 261 9.23 -15.52 -16.17
CA HIS A 261 7.94 -16.20 -16.16
C HIS A 261 7.99 -17.49 -15.33
N PHE A 262 6.90 -17.75 -14.59
CA PHE A 262 6.73 -18.91 -13.73
C PHE A 262 5.35 -19.54 -13.95
N LEU A 263 5.30 -20.83 -14.26
CA LEU A 263 4.10 -21.60 -14.57
C LEU A 263 3.19 -20.92 -15.60
N GLU A 264 3.73 -20.63 -16.79
CA GLU A 264 2.94 -20.17 -17.94
C GLU A 264 2.49 -21.39 -18.76
N LEU A 265 1.34 -21.97 -18.43
CA LEU A 265 0.77 -23.11 -19.14
C LEU A 265 0.05 -22.62 -20.40
N ILE A 266 0.55 -22.98 -21.58
CA ILE A 266 -0.04 -22.60 -22.87
C ILE A 266 -0.53 -23.83 -23.61
N TYR A 267 -1.75 -23.80 -24.14
CA TYR A 267 -2.29 -24.86 -25.00
C TYR A 267 -2.99 -24.26 -26.24
N PRO A 268 -2.68 -24.72 -27.46
CA PRO A 268 -3.35 -24.28 -28.68
C PRO A 268 -4.70 -24.96 -28.91
N GLY A 269 -4.94 -26.10 -28.25
CA GLY A 269 -6.12 -26.95 -28.41
C GLY A 269 -7.42 -26.39 -27.82
N ARG A 270 -8.43 -27.26 -27.73
CA ARG A 270 -9.75 -26.95 -27.15
C ARG A 270 -10.08 -27.82 -25.96
N ASP A 271 -9.06 -28.33 -25.26
CA ASP A 271 -9.21 -29.24 -24.12
C ASP A 271 -10.05 -28.67 -22.99
N PHE A 272 -9.99 -27.36 -22.76
CA PHE A 272 -10.85 -26.63 -21.81
C PHE A 272 -11.53 -25.49 -22.54
N ASP A 273 -12.84 -25.32 -22.37
CA ASP A 273 -13.64 -24.39 -23.15
C ASP A 273 -14.09 -23.13 -22.38
N HIS A 274 -13.85 -23.09 -21.07
CA HIS A 274 -14.18 -21.94 -20.22
C HIS A 274 -13.00 -21.53 -19.34
N TYR A 275 -13.07 -20.29 -18.87
CA TYR A 275 -12.22 -19.79 -17.80
C TYR A 275 -13.07 -19.29 -16.64
N VAL A 276 -12.55 -19.45 -15.42
CA VAL A 276 -13.21 -19.12 -14.15
C VAL A 276 -12.24 -18.41 -13.21
N GLY A 277 -12.73 -17.63 -12.25
CA GLY A 277 -11.90 -16.96 -11.25
C GLY A 277 -12.71 -16.18 -10.21
N ASP A 278 -12.06 -15.25 -9.51
CA ASP A 278 -12.60 -14.62 -8.29
C ASP A 278 -13.98 -13.94 -8.44
N ASP A 279 -14.23 -13.27 -9.58
CA ASP A 279 -15.49 -12.58 -9.85
C ASP A 279 -16.33 -13.38 -10.84
N LEU A 280 -17.51 -13.85 -10.40
CA LEU A 280 -18.48 -14.56 -11.23
C LEU A 280 -18.90 -13.76 -12.47
N ALA A 281 -18.83 -12.42 -12.43
CA ALA A 281 -19.12 -11.57 -13.58
C ALA A 281 -18.01 -11.60 -14.66
N THR A 282 -16.85 -12.16 -14.34
CA THR A 282 -15.70 -12.29 -15.24
C THR A 282 -15.45 -13.71 -15.72
N GLU A 283 -16.27 -14.70 -15.37
CA GLU A 283 -16.18 -16.04 -15.96
C GLU A 283 -16.71 -16.04 -17.40
N GLY A 284 -16.13 -16.85 -18.28
CA GLY A 284 -16.49 -16.80 -19.69
C GLY A 284 -16.06 -17.99 -20.53
N VAL A 285 -16.52 -17.98 -21.79
CA VAL A 285 -16.17 -18.97 -22.81
C VAL A 285 -14.88 -18.54 -23.51
N LEU A 286 -13.96 -19.48 -23.70
CA LEU A 286 -12.76 -19.26 -24.52
C LEU A 286 -13.14 -19.31 -26.01
N SER A 287 -13.27 -18.16 -26.63
CA SER A 287 -13.76 -17.96 -27.99
C SER A 287 -12.66 -17.67 -29.03
N GLY A 288 -11.45 -17.32 -28.58
CA GLY A 288 -10.31 -16.93 -29.41
C GLY A 288 -10.27 -15.44 -29.76
N ASP A 289 -10.74 -14.58 -28.86
CA ASP A 289 -10.83 -13.13 -29.09
C ASP A 289 -9.54 -12.34 -28.78
N ASN A 290 -8.48 -13.02 -28.33
CA ASN A 290 -7.20 -12.44 -27.90
C ASN A 290 -7.33 -11.49 -26.70
N SER A 291 -8.33 -11.69 -25.85
CA SER A 291 -8.48 -10.94 -24.61
C SER A 291 -7.65 -11.53 -23.47
N SER A 292 -7.30 -10.67 -22.51
CA SER A 292 -6.56 -11.00 -21.30
C SER A 292 -7.42 -10.74 -20.06
N HIS A 293 -7.62 -11.76 -19.23
CA HIS A 293 -8.38 -11.71 -18.00
C HIS A 293 -7.45 -11.87 -16.80
N ARG A 294 -7.50 -10.91 -15.87
CA ARG A 294 -6.63 -10.86 -14.70
C ARG A 294 -7.45 -11.11 -13.45
N PHE A 295 -7.08 -12.15 -12.72
CA PHE A 295 -7.70 -12.54 -11.45
C PHE A 295 -6.72 -12.27 -10.31
N GLN A 296 -7.25 -11.87 -9.15
CA GLN A 296 -6.47 -11.47 -7.98
C GLN A 296 -5.95 -12.68 -7.19
N ASN A 297 -6.82 -13.66 -6.91
CA ASN A 297 -6.55 -14.70 -5.92
C ASN A 297 -6.44 -16.09 -6.56
N TRP A 298 -7.31 -16.41 -7.52
CA TRP A 298 -7.26 -17.65 -8.28
C TRP A 298 -7.89 -17.52 -9.67
N ALA A 299 -7.46 -18.39 -10.58
CA ALA A 299 -8.17 -18.63 -11.83
C ALA A 299 -8.02 -20.07 -12.26
N GLY A 300 -8.86 -20.51 -13.19
CA GLY A 300 -8.74 -21.82 -13.79
C GLY A 300 -9.26 -21.87 -15.21
N ILE A 301 -8.75 -22.85 -15.95
CA ILE A 301 -9.31 -23.30 -17.22
C ILE A 301 -10.11 -24.58 -16.96
N VAL A 302 -11.37 -24.60 -17.40
CA VAL A 302 -12.33 -25.65 -17.05
C VAL A 302 -13.15 -26.10 -18.25
N ASP A 303 -13.76 -27.28 -18.13
CA ASP A 303 -14.83 -27.78 -18.98
C ASP A 303 -16.00 -28.33 -18.13
N GLN A 304 -16.92 -29.10 -18.73
CA GLN A 304 -18.10 -29.67 -18.06
C GLN A 304 -17.79 -30.55 -16.83
N GLY A 305 -16.57 -31.04 -16.66
CA GLY A 305 -16.24 -31.95 -15.57
C GLY A 305 -14.80 -31.89 -15.06
N HIS A 306 -13.92 -31.14 -15.70
CA HIS A 306 -12.48 -31.11 -15.42
C HIS A 306 -12.01 -29.68 -15.27
N GLY A 307 -10.91 -29.50 -14.55
CA GLY A 307 -10.26 -28.22 -14.53
C GLY A 307 -8.81 -28.28 -14.07
N ILE A 308 -8.10 -27.21 -14.44
CA ILE A 308 -6.78 -26.87 -13.93
C ILE A 308 -6.92 -25.47 -13.34
N GLY A 309 -6.74 -25.35 -12.03
CA GLY A 309 -6.77 -24.08 -11.30
C GLY A 309 -5.41 -23.72 -10.75
N MET A 310 -5.08 -22.43 -10.73
CA MET A 310 -3.90 -21.85 -10.07
C MET A 310 -4.33 -20.90 -8.95
N PHE A 311 -3.65 -20.95 -7.81
CA PHE A 311 -3.84 -20.02 -6.70
C PHE A 311 -2.59 -19.92 -5.81
N GLY A 312 -2.54 -18.90 -4.94
CA GLY A 312 -1.42 -18.69 -4.02
C GLY A 312 -0.11 -18.26 -4.69
N CYS A 313 -0.20 -17.58 -5.83
CA CYS A 313 0.93 -17.24 -6.70
C CYS A 313 0.79 -15.84 -7.33
N GLY A 314 0.43 -14.83 -6.54
CA GLY A 314 0.13 -13.49 -7.08
C GLY A 314 -1.11 -13.49 -7.97
N ARG A 315 -1.18 -12.52 -8.91
CA ARG A 315 -2.30 -12.47 -9.86
C ARG A 315 -2.22 -13.63 -10.86
N VAL A 316 -3.36 -14.24 -11.16
CA VAL A 316 -3.44 -15.28 -12.19
C VAL A 316 -3.97 -14.66 -13.47
N LEU A 317 -3.27 -14.87 -14.58
CA LEU A 317 -3.64 -14.35 -15.90
C LEU A 317 -4.17 -15.48 -16.78
N VAL A 318 -5.35 -15.27 -17.35
CA VAL A 318 -5.90 -16.12 -18.41
C VAL A 318 -5.92 -15.32 -19.71
N TYR A 319 -5.42 -15.90 -20.79
CA TYR A 319 -5.46 -15.28 -22.11
C TYR A 319 -6.14 -16.17 -23.12
N ASP A 320 -7.10 -15.62 -23.84
CA ASP A 320 -7.86 -16.33 -24.85
C ASP A 320 -7.23 -16.20 -26.24
N GLY A 321 -6.07 -16.82 -26.44
CA GLY A 321 -5.38 -16.88 -27.73
C GLY A 321 -5.80 -18.05 -28.63
N ARG A 322 -6.98 -18.62 -28.41
CA ARG A 322 -7.47 -19.80 -29.14
C ARG A 322 -7.49 -19.57 -30.65
N GLY A 323 -6.91 -20.50 -31.41
CA GLY A 323 -6.77 -20.39 -32.88
C GLY A 323 -5.58 -19.56 -33.37
N GLY A 324 -4.81 -18.96 -32.45
CA GLY A 324 -3.55 -18.26 -32.72
C GLY A 324 -2.40 -18.79 -31.87
N TYR A 325 -1.87 -17.94 -30.98
CA TYR A 325 -0.75 -18.27 -30.08
C TYR A 325 -1.08 -19.38 -29.06
N GLY A 326 -2.35 -19.57 -28.74
CA GLY A 326 -2.85 -20.53 -27.76
C GLY A 326 -3.46 -19.85 -26.54
N THR A 327 -4.34 -20.58 -25.85
CA THR A 327 -4.86 -20.16 -24.54
C THR A 327 -3.78 -20.36 -23.50
N TYR A 328 -3.61 -19.42 -22.57
CA TYR A 328 -2.71 -19.64 -21.44
C TYR A 328 -3.34 -19.34 -20.09
N LEU A 329 -2.88 -20.10 -19.08
CA LEU A 329 -3.09 -19.88 -17.65
C LEU A 329 -1.71 -19.64 -17.02
N HIS A 330 -1.52 -18.47 -16.41
CA HIS A 330 -0.20 -18.02 -15.98
C HIS A 330 -0.23 -17.54 -14.53
N ALA A 331 0.62 -18.14 -13.69
CA ALA A 331 0.87 -17.68 -12.33
C ALA A 331 1.69 -16.39 -12.31
N ASP A 332 1.60 -15.60 -11.24
CA ASP A 332 2.40 -14.38 -11.01
C ASP A 332 2.33 -13.39 -12.20
N GLY A 333 1.15 -13.26 -12.81
CA GLY A 333 0.91 -12.40 -13.99
C GLY A 333 1.12 -10.91 -13.73
N ASP A 334 1.21 -10.47 -12.48
CA ASP A 334 1.70 -9.15 -12.11
C ASP A 334 3.23 -9.08 -12.09
N ARG A 335 3.92 -10.13 -11.65
CA ARG A 335 5.38 -10.17 -11.47
C ARG A 335 6.16 -10.62 -12.72
N ALA A 336 5.50 -11.24 -13.70
CA ALA A 336 6.15 -11.81 -14.89
C ALA A 336 6.93 -10.77 -15.71
N TRP A 337 6.42 -9.54 -15.79
CA TRP A 337 7.02 -8.41 -16.51
C TRP A 337 7.82 -7.45 -15.62
N HIS A 338 8.18 -7.88 -14.41
CA HIS A 338 9.04 -7.10 -13.52
C HIS A 338 10.52 -7.49 -13.68
N PRO A 339 11.43 -6.49 -13.70
CA PRO A 339 12.85 -6.75 -13.81
C PRO A 339 13.39 -7.68 -12.73
N TRP A 340 14.38 -8.49 -13.07
CA TRP A 340 15.14 -9.31 -12.12
C TRP A 340 16.62 -9.08 -12.32
N HIS A 341 17.31 -8.75 -11.23
CA HIS A 341 18.73 -8.41 -11.19
C HIS A 341 19.51 -9.32 -10.24
N ASP A 342 18.84 -9.84 -9.22
CA ASP A 342 19.46 -10.64 -8.16
C ASP A 342 20.01 -11.96 -8.70
N ARG A 343 20.88 -12.62 -7.92
CA ARG A 343 21.40 -13.95 -8.27
C ARG A 343 20.34 -15.05 -8.17
N GLN A 344 19.25 -14.80 -7.47
CA GLN A 344 18.20 -15.78 -7.21
C GLN A 344 16.83 -15.11 -7.17
N ARG A 345 15.81 -15.83 -7.64
CA ARG A 345 14.39 -15.52 -7.46
C ARG A 345 13.65 -16.81 -7.11
N THR A 346 12.73 -16.75 -6.17
CA THR A 346 11.94 -17.90 -5.74
C THR A 346 10.46 -17.69 -6.02
N TYR A 347 9.77 -18.78 -6.32
CA TYR A 347 8.35 -18.81 -6.67
C TYR A 347 7.62 -19.95 -5.98
N SER A 348 6.32 -19.79 -5.78
CA SER A 348 5.44 -20.87 -5.37
C SER A 348 4.03 -20.71 -5.94
N ALA A 349 3.36 -21.81 -6.23
CA ALA A 349 1.95 -21.85 -6.62
C ALA A 349 1.27 -23.14 -6.20
N TRP A 350 -0.03 -23.07 -5.97
CA TRP A 350 -0.89 -24.24 -5.91
C TRP A 350 -1.54 -24.50 -7.26
N LEU A 351 -1.61 -25.77 -7.63
CA LEU A 351 -2.40 -26.27 -8.73
C LEU A 351 -3.50 -27.18 -8.19
N TRP A 352 -4.73 -26.93 -8.60
CA TRP A 352 -5.81 -27.90 -8.50
C TRP A 352 -5.94 -28.65 -9.82
N LEU A 353 -5.86 -29.98 -9.77
CA LEU A 353 -5.98 -30.87 -10.91
C LEU A 353 -7.03 -31.93 -10.60
N GLY A 354 -8.24 -31.81 -11.15
CA GLY A 354 -9.27 -32.76 -10.80
C GLY A 354 -10.50 -32.79 -11.69
N THR A 355 -11.39 -33.70 -11.31
CA THR A 355 -12.72 -33.89 -11.89
C THR A 355 -13.78 -33.51 -10.85
N ASP A 356 -14.69 -32.61 -11.19
CA ASP A 356 -15.81 -32.20 -10.34
C ASP A 356 -17.02 -31.80 -11.22
N LYS A 357 -18.25 -31.88 -10.69
CA LYS A 357 -19.45 -31.40 -11.40
C LYS A 357 -19.46 -29.88 -11.57
N GLN A 358 -18.75 -29.15 -10.70
CA GLN A 358 -18.57 -27.71 -10.76
C GLN A 358 -17.10 -27.38 -10.47
N PRO A 359 -16.20 -27.54 -11.47
CA PRO A 359 -14.76 -27.33 -11.28
C PRO A 359 -14.41 -25.95 -10.70
N GLY A 360 -15.08 -24.87 -11.14
CA GLY A 360 -14.88 -23.52 -10.59
C GLY A 360 -15.16 -23.45 -9.08
N SER A 361 -16.31 -23.99 -8.63
CA SER A 361 -16.65 -24.08 -7.21
C SER A 361 -15.64 -24.91 -6.42
N ALA A 362 -15.11 -25.99 -7.01
CA ALA A 362 -14.11 -26.83 -6.36
C ALA A 362 -12.77 -26.09 -6.18
N ILE A 363 -12.28 -25.40 -7.22
CA ILE A 363 -11.04 -24.61 -7.15
C ILE A 363 -11.18 -23.53 -6.08
N ARG A 364 -12.28 -22.77 -6.11
CA ARG A 364 -12.58 -21.76 -5.08
C ARG A 364 -12.59 -22.34 -3.68
N SER A 365 -13.28 -23.47 -3.46
CA SER A 365 -13.36 -24.11 -2.15
C SER A 365 -11.97 -24.54 -1.65
N TRP A 366 -11.10 -25.03 -2.53
CA TRP A 366 -9.73 -25.38 -2.15
C TRP A 366 -8.87 -24.15 -1.83
N GLN A 367 -9.01 -23.08 -2.60
CA GLN A 367 -8.33 -21.82 -2.34
C GLN A 367 -8.78 -21.20 -0.99
N GLU A 368 -10.07 -21.22 -0.68
CA GLU A 368 -10.62 -20.73 0.59
C GLU A 368 -10.18 -21.60 1.78
N ARG A 369 -9.98 -22.90 1.57
CA ARG A 369 -9.60 -23.84 2.63
C ARG A 369 -8.12 -23.75 3.01
N PHE A 370 -7.21 -23.44 2.08
CA PHE A 370 -5.76 -23.49 2.35
C PHE A 370 -5.07 -22.13 2.28
N PRO A 371 -4.75 -21.52 3.44
CA PRO A 371 -4.07 -20.23 3.50
C PRO A 371 -2.56 -20.40 3.33
N GLY A 372 -2.09 -20.63 2.10
CA GLY A 372 -0.67 -20.54 1.73
C GLY A 372 0.32 -21.36 2.58
N THR A 373 1.59 -20.94 2.59
CA THR A 373 2.63 -21.50 3.48
C THR A 373 2.71 -20.69 4.76
N VAL A 374 2.88 -21.37 5.90
CA VAL A 374 3.02 -20.76 7.22
C VAL A 374 4.50 -20.61 7.58
N THR A 375 4.91 -19.50 8.15
CA THR A 375 6.28 -19.36 8.68
C THR A 375 6.42 -20.15 9.98
N ALA A 376 7.50 -20.92 10.11
CA ALA A 376 7.81 -21.65 11.33
C ALA A 376 9.24 -21.42 11.78
N VAL A 377 9.45 -21.60 13.08
CA VAL A 377 10.76 -21.52 13.71
C VAL A 377 11.20 -22.91 14.09
N LEU A 378 12.41 -23.27 13.69
CA LEU A 378 13.01 -24.56 13.97
C LEU A 378 14.24 -24.35 14.84
N SER A 379 14.25 -24.94 16.04
CA SER A 379 15.32 -24.74 17.02
C SER A 379 15.53 -25.98 17.90
N PRO A 380 16.72 -26.16 18.49
CA PRO A 380 16.94 -27.19 19.51
C PRO A 380 15.90 -27.06 20.63
N GLU A 381 15.31 -28.19 21.05
CA GLU A 381 14.22 -28.17 22.04
C GLU A 381 14.57 -27.41 23.34
N PRO A 382 15.80 -27.47 23.89
CA PRO A 382 16.16 -26.66 25.07
C PRO A 382 16.04 -25.15 24.86
N VAL A 383 16.43 -24.66 23.67
CA VAL A 383 16.35 -23.24 23.30
C VAL A 383 14.89 -22.82 23.19
N HIS A 384 14.09 -23.63 22.48
CA HIS A 384 12.65 -23.43 22.34
C HIS A 384 11.96 -23.37 23.72
N ARG A 385 12.25 -24.33 24.61
CA ARG A 385 11.69 -24.36 25.98
C ARG A 385 12.11 -23.14 26.80
N ALA A 386 13.37 -22.69 26.69
CA ALA A 386 13.84 -21.52 27.42
C ALA A 386 13.09 -20.25 27.00
N ILE A 387 12.92 -20.02 25.68
CA ILE A 387 12.17 -18.88 25.15
C ILE A 387 10.68 -18.99 25.50
N ALA A 388 10.10 -20.19 25.40
CA ALA A 388 8.70 -20.43 25.76
C ALA A 388 8.44 -20.19 27.25
N ALA A 389 9.34 -20.63 28.13
CA ALA A 389 9.26 -20.38 29.56
C ALA A 389 9.37 -18.87 29.87
N ALA A 390 10.32 -18.17 29.25
CA ALA A 390 10.45 -16.72 29.43
C ALA A 390 9.19 -15.96 28.94
N ARG A 391 8.59 -16.37 27.81
CA ARG A 391 7.29 -15.83 27.37
C ARG A 391 6.15 -16.09 28.34
N ALA A 392 6.12 -17.28 28.95
CA ALA A 392 5.10 -17.60 29.96
C ALA A 392 5.23 -16.69 31.19
N SER A 393 6.46 -16.46 31.66
CA SER A 393 6.73 -15.53 32.78
C SER A 393 6.24 -14.11 32.52
N LEU A 394 6.35 -13.60 31.27
CA LEU A 394 5.82 -12.29 30.90
C LEU A 394 4.29 -12.21 31.01
N ARG A 395 3.56 -13.29 30.71
CA ARG A 395 2.10 -13.33 30.77
C ARG A 395 1.56 -13.30 32.19
N ASP A 396 2.33 -13.82 33.14
CA ASP A 396 1.96 -13.85 34.56
C ASP A 396 2.18 -12.49 35.27
N GLY A 397 2.61 -11.45 34.52
CA GLY A 397 2.67 -10.07 34.98
C GLY A 397 3.85 -9.75 35.92
N ALA A 398 4.84 -10.63 36.02
CA ALA A 398 5.93 -10.55 36.99
C ALA A 398 7.17 -9.75 36.52
N GLU A 399 7.25 -9.33 35.26
CA GLU A 399 8.51 -8.88 34.63
C GLU A 399 8.42 -7.51 33.93
N THR A 400 9.59 -6.90 33.66
CA THR A 400 9.79 -5.53 33.15
C THR A 400 9.74 -5.41 31.62
N ALA A 401 9.63 -4.18 31.10
CA ALA A 401 9.75 -3.86 29.67
C ALA A 401 11.03 -4.42 29.01
N ASP A 402 12.14 -4.46 29.76
CA ASP A 402 13.41 -5.04 29.30
C ASP A 402 13.30 -6.55 29.07
N ALA A 403 12.59 -7.28 29.94
CA ALA A 403 12.37 -8.71 29.78
C ALA A 403 11.52 -9.01 28.53
N ALA A 404 10.45 -8.23 28.30
CA ALA A 404 9.63 -8.36 27.10
C ALA A 404 10.46 -8.21 25.82
N ARG A 405 11.32 -7.19 25.79
CA ARG A 405 12.25 -6.93 24.69
C ARG A 405 13.27 -8.05 24.50
N HIS A 406 13.91 -8.53 25.58
CA HIS A 406 14.87 -9.63 25.51
C HIS A 406 14.24 -10.92 24.98
N VAL A 407 13.01 -11.23 25.39
CA VAL A 407 12.28 -12.40 24.89
C VAL A 407 11.96 -12.26 23.39
N ALA A 408 11.56 -11.07 22.94
CA ALA A 408 11.32 -10.80 21.53
C ALA A 408 12.61 -10.94 20.69
N TRP A 409 13.72 -10.37 21.15
CA TRP A 409 15.01 -10.45 20.46
C TRP A 409 15.62 -11.85 20.50
N ALA A 410 15.47 -12.58 21.60
CA ALA A 410 15.84 -13.99 21.66
C ALA A 410 15.06 -14.81 20.63
N ALA A 411 13.76 -14.51 20.45
CA ALA A 411 12.95 -15.14 19.41
C ALA A 411 13.42 -14.78 17.99
N ARG A 412 13.91 -13.56 17.76
CA ARG A 412 14.52 -13.16 16.48
C ARG A 412 15.82 -13.91 16.22
N LEU A 413 16.69 -14.03 17.23
CA LEU A 413 17.93 -14.79 17.12
C LEU A 413 17.67 -16.29 16.94
N GLU A 414 16.63 -16.84 17.60
CA GLU A 414 16.14 -18.20 17.38
C GLU A 414 15.76 -18.42 15.91
N MET A 415 15.00 -17.48 15.34
CA MET A 415 14.61 -17.52 13.92
C MET A 415 15.79 -17.41 12.96
N ALA A 416 16.83 -16.67 13.34
CA ALA A 416 18.06 -16.55 12.58
C ALA A 416 19.05 -17.71 12.80
N GLY A 417 18.66 -18.75 13.55
CA GLY A 417 19.54 -19.88 13.88
C GLY A 417 20.69 -19.57 14.84
N ARG A 418 20.71 -18.37 15.45
CA ARG A 418 21.74 -17.92 16.40
C ARG A 418 21.36 -18.32 17.84
N PHE A 419 21.31 -19.62 18.10
CA PHE A 419 20.75 -20.17 19.35
C PHE A 419 21.50 -19.75 20.62
N ASP A 420 22.84 -19.75 20.61
CA ASP A 420 23.63 -19.32 21.78
C ASP A 420 23.40 -17.84 22.09
N ALA A 421 23.33 -17.00 21.05
CA ALA A 421 23.00 -15.59 21.21
C ALA A 421 21.57 -15.41 21.71
N ALA A 422 20.61 -16.23 21.26
CA ALA A 422 19.24 -16.20 21.78
C ALA A 422 19.19 -16.46 23.30
N LEU A 423 19.92 -17.49 23.76
CA LEU A 423 20.03 -17.79 25.20
C LEU A 423 20.75 -16.69 25.97
N ALA A 424 21.81 -16.09 25.41
CA ALA A 424 22.54 -14.98 26.03
C ALA A 424 21.66 -13.72 26.17
N VAL A 425 20.84 -13.42 25.16
CA VAL A 425 19.90 -12.29 25.20
C VAL A 425 18.83 -12.48 26.28
N LEU A 426 18.32 -13.70 26.49
CA LEU A 426 17.43 -13.99 27.63
C LEU A 426 18.07 -13.68 28.99
N GLN A 427 19.41 -13.70 29.07
CA GLN A 427 20.18 -13.35 30.26
C GLN A 427 20.58 -11.86 30.30
N GLY A 428 20.13 -11.04 29.34
CA GLY A 428 20.43 -9.62 29.23
C GLY A 428 21.73 -9.27 28.51
N HIS A 429 22.39 -10.24 27.87
CA HIS A 429 23.62 -10.02 27.11
C HIS A 429 23.32 -9.91 25.61
N LEU A 430 23.37 -8.69 25.07
CA LEU A 430 23.18 -8.46 23.64
C LEU A 430 24.44 -8.82 22.84
N PRO A 431 24.30 -9.24 21.57
CA PRO A 431 25.43 -9.38 20.67
C PRO A 431 26.22 -8.05 20.56
N ASP A 432 27.55 -8.11 20.54
CA ASP A 432 28.41 -6.91 20.51
C ASP A 432 28.20 -6.04 19.26
N ASP A 433 27.83 -6.69 18.16
CA ASP A 433 27.49 -6.12 16.87
C ASP A 433 26.10 -5.48 16.82
N TRP A 434 25.29 -5.63 17.88
CA TRP A 434 23.97 -5.01 17.98
C TRP A 434 24.03 -3.71 18.78
N LYS A 435 23.29 -2.71 18.31
CA LYS A 435 22.88 -1.53 19.10
C LYS A 435 21.38 -1.42 19.07
N TYR A 436 20.81 -0.75 20.07
CA TYR A 436 19.37 -0.57 20.18
C TYR A 436 19.00 0.85 20.58
N LEU A 437 17.75 1.20 20.34
CA LEU A 437 17.14 2.47 20.68
C LEU A 437 15.75 2.23 21.25
N SER A 438 15.42 2.92 22.34
CA SER A 438 14.17 2.79 23.09
C SER A 438 13.35 4.07 22.96
N ALA A 439 12.26 4.00 22.19
CA ALA A 439 11.30 5.06 21.99
C ALA A 439 9.99 4.71 22.70
N GLY A 440 10.03 4.61 24.04
CA GLY A 440 8.86 4.27 24.84
C GLY A 440 8.42 2.84 24.57
N ASP A 441 7.21 2.63 24.05
CA ASP A 441 6.73 1.30 23.70
C ASP A 441 7.47 0.70 22.50
N LEU A 442 7.99 1.54 21.59
CA LEU A 442 8.67 1.11 20.38
C LEU A 442 10.18 0.91 20.61
N GLN A 443 10.68 -0.27 20.28
CA GLN A 443 12.08 -0.67 20.47
C GLN A 443 12.71 -1.04 19.14
N LEU A 444 13.83 -0.41 18.82
CA LEU A 444 14.60 -0.66 17.61
C LEU A 444 15.89 -1.40 17.96
N ALA A 445 16.23 -2.45 17.22
CA ALA A 445 17.58 -3.03 17.22
C ALA A 445 18.16 -3.05 15.81
N VAL A 446 19.44 -2.71 15.70
CA VAL A 446 20.21 -2.72 14.44
C VAL A 446 21.54 -3.45 14.67
N GLN A 447 22.01 -4.13 13.63
CA GLN A 447 23.29 -4.86 13.62
C GLN A 447 24.27 -4.16 12.69
N GLN A 448 25.49 -3.92 13.14
CA GLN A 448 26.63 -3.61 12.26
C GLN A 448 27.13 -4.91 11.61
N THR A 449 27.01 -5.01 10.29
CA THR A 449 27.59 -6.11 9.49
C THR A 449 28.99 -5.73 9.03
N GLU A 450 29.74 -6.66 8.43
CA GLU A 450 31.08 -6.38 7.89
C GLU A 450 31.07 -5.23 6.86
N GLY A 451 29.99 -5.13 6.07
CA GLY A 451 29.87 -4.13 5.01
C GLY A 451 28.62 -3.26 5.07
N GLY A 452 27.94 -3.13 6.22
CA GLY A 452 26.72 -2.32 6.33
C GLY A 452 26.07 -2.30 7.73
N VAL A 453 24.83 -1.80 7.79
CA VAL A 453 23.98 -1.85 8.97
C VAL A 453 22.62 -2.43 8.58
N ARG A 454 22.16 -3.43 9.33
CA ARG A 454 20.90 -4.14 9.08
C ARG A 454 19.92 -3.94 10.24
N LEU A 455 18.66 -3.66 9.93
CA LEU A 455 17.56 -3.70 10.90
C LEU A 455 17.40 -5.13 11.44
N GLN A 456 17.24 -5.31 12.74
CA GLN A 456 17.03 -6.62 13.36
C GLN A 456 15.65 -6.76 13.99
N SER A 457 15.14 -5.70 14.59
CA SER A 457 13.87 -5.70 15.31
C SER A 457 13.28 -4.28 15.34
N LEU A 458 11.96 -4.22 15.21
CA LEU A 458 11.11 -3.06 15.49
C LEU A 458 9.92 -3.55 16.32
N PHE A 459 10.16 -3.70 17.62
CA PHE A 459 9.25 -4.35 18.55
C PHE A 459 8.42 -3.34 19.34
N ASP A 460 7.10 -3.53 19.39
CA ASP A 460 6.21 -2.81 20.27
C ASP A 460 5.98 -3.63 21.55
N ILE A 461 6.55 -3.17 22.66
CA ILE A 461 6.46 -3.82 23.97
C ILE A 461 5.01 -3.91 24.45
N ARG A 462 4.19 -2.90 24.16
CA ARG A 462 2.84 -2.78 24.72
C ARG A 462 1.88 -3.73 24.04
N SER A 463 2.04 -3.99 22.74
CA SER A 463 1.28 -5.01 22.01
C SER A 463 1.95 -6.38 22.04
N GLY A 464 3.24 -6.45 22.37
CA GLY A 464 4.04 -7.67 22.25
C GLY A 464 4.26 -8.08 20.79
N HIS A 465 4.14 -7.12 19.86
CA HIS A 465 4.17 -7.36 18.42
C HIS A 465 5.50 -6.92 17.82
N GLU A 466 6.00 -7.69 16.85
CA GLU A 466 7.21 -7.39 16.10
C GLU A 466 6.84 -6.94 14.70
N HIS A 467 7.09 -5.68 14.38
CA HIS A 467 6.70 -5.08 13.10
C HIS A 467 7.64 -5.45 11.96
N ALA A 468 8.92 -5.73 12.24
CA ALA A 468 9.90 -6.07 11.22
C ALA A 468 9.80 -7.56 10.82
N PRO A 469 9.84 -7.90 9.52
CA PRO A 469 9.94 -9.28 9.08
C PRO A 469 11.34 -9.85 9.37
N ALA A 470 11.48 -11.17 9.26
CA ALA A 470 12.76 -11.86 9.45
C ALA A 470 13.85 -11.39 8.46
N VAL A 471 13.43 -11.04 7.23
CA VAL A 471 14.28 -10.41 6.21
C VAL A 471 13.79 -8.98 5.99
N PRO A 472 14.33 -8.00 6.74
CA PRO A 472 13.91 -6.62 6.62
C PRO A 472 14.46 -5.96 5.36
N ALA A 473 13.83 -4.86 4.96
CA ALA A 473 14.40 -3.99 3.94
C ALA A 473 15.66 -3.25 4.47
N PRO A 474 16.61 -2.89 3.60
CA PRO A 474 17.72 -2.03 4.01
C PRO A 474 17.18 -0.67 4.49
N LEU A 475 17.89 0.00 5.42
CA LEU A 475 17.45 1.29 5.96
C LEU A 475 17.30 2.37 4.88
N PHE A 476 18.16 2.34 3.85
CA PHE A 476 18.05 3.18 2.66
C PHE A 476 18.45 2.40 1.40
N ARG A 477 18.04 2.91 0.23
CA ARG A 477 18.66 2.62 -1.07
C ARG A 477 19.00 3.94 -1.75
N ILE A 478 20.17 4.04 -2.37
CA ILE A 478 20.60 5.22 -3.11
C ILE A 478 20.97 4.79 -4.52
N THR A 479 20.38 5.43 -5.51
CA THR A 479 20.74 5.25 -6.91
C THR A 479 21.70 6.36 -7.31
N LEU A 480 22.81 5.99 -7.94
CA LEU A 480 23.78 6.89 -8.55
C LEU A 480 23.68 6.81 -10.08
N HIS A 481 23.94 7.93 -10.72
CA HIS A 481 23.98 8.07 -12.17
C HIS A 481 25.36 8.57 -12.61
N ASN A 482 25.95 7.87 -13.57
CA ASN A 482 27.19 8.26 -14.23
C ASN A 482 26.90 9.24 -15.36
N ALA A 483 27.36 10.48 -15.24
CA ALA A 483 27.08 11.53 -16.22
C ALA A 483 27.71 11.26 -17.60
N ASP A 484 28.82 10.51 -17.67
CA ASP A 484 29.54 10.27 -18.93
C ASP A 484 28.96 9.07 -19.70
N SER A 485 28.60 8.00 -18.99
CA SER A 485 28.16 6.73 -19.60
C SER A 485 26.65 6.50 -19.56
N GLY A 486 25.90 7.27 -18.76
CA GLY A 486 24.48 7.03 -18.47
C GLY A 486 24.22 5.81 -17.57
N GLN A 487 25.27 5.13 -17.11
CA GLN A 487 25.14 3.95 -16.25
C GLN A 487 24.54 4.33 -14.89
N GLN A 488 23.61 3.49 -14.40
CA GLN A 488 23.12 3.58 -13.03
C GLN A 488 23.78 2.53 -12.14
N ARG A 489 23.97 2.88 -10.87
CA ARG A 489 24.44 1.99 -9.80
C ARG A 489 23.55 2.18 -8.58
N MET A 490 23.36 1.13 -7.79
CA MET A 490 22.61 1.21 -6.54
C MET A 490 23.50 0.81 -5.38
N VAL A 491 23.44 1.56 -4.28
CA VAL A 491 24.02 1.18 -3.00
C VAL A 491 22.91 1.04 -1.96
N VAL A 492 23.11 0.13 -1.01
CA VAL A 492 22.12 -0.21 0.02
C VAL A 492 22.75 -0.15 1.41
N ALA A 493 21.93 0.00 2.44
CA ALA A 493 22.43 0.20 3.81
C ALA A 493 23.12 -1.04 4.42
N ASP A 494 22.80 -2.26 4.00
CA ASP A 494 23.12 -3.48 4.76
C ASP A 494 24.35 -4.26 4.26
N ARG A 495 24.96 -3.84 3.15
CA ARG A 495 26.13 -4.47 2.51
C ARG A 495 26.84 -3.50 1.54
N GLY A 496 28.04 -3.87 1.11
CA GLY A 496 28.75 -3.22 0.00
C GLY A 496 29.58 -1.99 0.37
N TRP A 497 29.95 -1.82 1.64
CA TRP A 497 30.76 -0.69 2.13
C TRP A 497 32.07 -1.13 2.76
N ASP A 498 33.15 -0.38 2.50
CA ASP A 498 34.48 -0.63 3.06
C ASP A 498 34.60 -0.14 4.52
N GLN A 499 33.86 0.92 4.86
CA GLN A 499 33.89 1.52 6.20
C GLN A 499 32.47 1.77 6.69
N VAL A 500 32.16 1.17 7.85
CA VAL A 500 30.87 1.32 8.51
C VAL A 500 31.08 1.56 10.00
N SER A 501 30.38 2.54 10.56
CA SER A 501 30.31 2.76 11.99
C SER A 501 28.87 2.85 12.47
N LEU A 502 28.59 2.17 13.58
CA LEU A 502 27.32 2.22 14.29
C LEU A 502 27.59 2.68 15.73
N GLU A 503 27.27 3.94 16.02
CA GLU A 503 27.49 4.55 17.32
C GLU A 503 26.17 4.80 18.04
N ALA A 504 26.13 4.51 19.34
CA ALA A 504 24.96 4.74 20.18
C ALA A 504 25.30 5.72 21.29
N THR A 505 24.44 6.72 21.51
CA THR A 505 24.49 7.60 22.68
C THR A 505 23.40 7.19 23.65
N GLY A 506 23.75 6.30 24.60
CA GLY A 506 22.76 5.63 25.46
C GLY A 506 21.76 4.80 24.64
N ASP A 507 20.50 4.81 25.05
CA ASP A 507 19.37 4.17 24.37
C ASP A 507 18.52 5.16 23.55
N ARG A 508 18.98 6.41 23.39
CA ARG A 508 18.18 7.50 22.80
C ARG A 508 18.56 7.90 21.40
N GLN A 509 19.79 7.61 20.98
CA GLN A 509 20.28 8.04 19.68
C GLN A 509 21.22 7.02 19.08
N LEU A 510 21.02 6.77 17.78
CA LEU A 510 21.95 6.02 16.94
C LEU A 510 22.45 6.94 15.83
N GLU A 511 23.76 6.96 15.61
CA GLU A 511 24.38 7.51 14.42
C GLU A 511 25.04 6.38 13.63
N MET A 512 24.62 6.22 12.38
CA MET A 512 25.14 5.22 11.46
C MET A 512 25.81 5.95 10.32
N ARG A 513 27.03 5.54 9.99
CA ARG A 513 27.80 6.12 8.90
C ARG A 513 28.36 5.02 8.01
N TRP A 514 28.25 5.25 6.71
CA TRP A 514 28.79 4.41 5.66
C TRP A 514 29.72 5.23 4.79
N GLN A 515 30.91 4.72 4.49
CA GLN A 515 31.89 5.39 3.64
C GLN A 515 32.57 4.39 2.71
N GLN A 516 32.88 4.85 1.49
CA GLN A 516 33.59 4.08 0.46
C GLN A 516 32.83 2.81 0.06
N SER A 517 32.02 2.89 -0.99
CA SER A 517 31.24 1.75 -1.48
C SER A 517 32.15 0.76 -2.22
N ALA A 518 32.29 -0.47 -1.71
CA ALA A 518 33.04 -1.57 -2.34
C ALA A 518 32.47 -1.98 -3.70
N GLU A 519 31.16 -1.79 -3.90
CA GLU A 519 30.46 -2.19 -5.14
C GLU A 519 30.64 -1.20 -6.30
N ALA A 520 31.30 -0.04 -6.09
CA ALA A 520 31.37 0.99 -7.11
C ALA A 520 32.61 1.90 -6.98
N ASP A 521 33.26 2.21 -8.12
CA ASP A 521 34.26 3.27 -8.26
C ASP A 521 33.59 4.66 -8.19
N THR A 522 32.84 4.90 -7.12
CA THR A 522 32.01 6.09 -6.88
C THR A 522 32.74 7.13 -6.05
N GLY A 523 34.00 6.89 -5.72
CA GLY A 523 34.81 7.76 -4.87
C GLY A 523 34.45 7.66 -3.38
N ALA A 524 34.54 8.78 -2.66
CA ALA A 524 34.38 8.85 -1.20
C ALA A 524 32.92 9.09 -0.75
N LEU A 525 31.96 8.42 -1.41
CA LEU A 525 30.54 8.50 -1.01
C LEU A 525 30.41 8.23 0.50
N THR A 526 29.75 9.15 1.19
CA THR A 526 29.45 9.09 2.61
C THR A 526 27.95 9.25 2.81
N VAL A 527 27.36 8.32 3.56
CA VAL A 527 25.96 8.40 3.99
C VAL A 527 25.94 8.43 5.51
N VAL A 528 25.13 9.32 6.08
CA VAL A 528 24.93 9.43 7.53
C VAL A 528 23.44 9.36 7.80
N VAL A 529 23.05 8.39 8.62
CA VAL A 529 21.67 8.23 9.11
C VAL A 529 21.68 8.41 10.62
N ARG A 530 20.76 9.24 11.13
CA ARG A 530 20.56 9.42 12.56
C ARG A 530 19.15 9.01 12.93
N ALA A 531 19.03 8.24 14.01
CA ALA A 531 17.77 7.86 14.63
C ALA A 531 17.73 8.42 16.05
N VAL A 532 16.67 9.16 16.40
CA VAL A 532 16.50 9.79 17.71
C VAL A 532 15.16 9.34 18.31
N ALA A 533 15.22 8.79 19.53
CA ALA A 533 14.05 8.35 20.27
C ALA A 533 13.27 9.53 20.85
N ASP A 534 11.95 9.45 20.74
CA ASP A 534 10.98 10.25 21.47
C ASP A 534 10.06 9.32 22.27
N PRO A 535 10.42 8.98 23.52
CA PRO A 535 9.62 8.06 24.31
C PRO A 535 8.25 8.60 24.75
N ALA A 536 8.05 9.92 24.73
CA ALA A 536 6.76 10.51 25.09
C ALA A 536 5.70 10.22 24.02
N GLU A 537 6.11 10.24 22.74
CA GLU A 537 5.23 9.93 21.61
C GLU A 537 5.35 8.48 21.13
N HIS A 538 6.21 7.69 21.75
CA HIS A 538 6.58 6.34 21.30
C HIS A 538 7.14 6.29 19.86
N ALA A 539 7.96 7.29 19.50
CA ALA A 539 8.37 7.55 18.13
C ALA A 539 9.90 7.55 17.93
N ILE A 540 10.34 7.15 16.75
CA ILE A 540 11.73 7.26 16.30
C ILE A 540 11.76 8.28 15.16
N ARG A 541 12.62 9.28 15.31
CA ARG A 541 12.81 10.38 14.36
C ARG A 541 14.10 10.17 13.56
N TRP A 542 13.99 10.23 12.24
CA TRP A 542 15.02 9.82 11.31
C TRP A 542 15.47 10.97 10.41
N THR A 543 16.79 11.14 10.26
CA THR A 543 17.40 12.04 9.27
C THR A 543 18.44 11.29 8.44
N LEU A 544 18.60 11.67 7.17
CA LEU A 544 19.61 11.12 6.27
C LEU A 544 20.32 12.23 5.51
N GLU A 545 21.64 12.13 5.43
CA GLU A 545 22.51 12.95 4.57
C GLU A 545 23.37 12.03 3.69
N ALA A 546 23.56 12.38 2.42
CA ALA A 546 24.41 11.66 1.48
C ALA A 546 25.18 12.63 0.57
N ALA A 547 26.50 12.44 0.44
CA ALA A 547 27.38 13.26 -0.40
C ALA A 547 28.76 12.59 -0.59
N GLY A 548 29.65 13.22 -1.34
CA GLY A 548 31.08 12.85 -1.40
C GLY A 548 31.47 11.91 -2.55
N GLN A 549 30.50 11.48 -3.35
CA GLN A 549 30.76 10.78 -4.60
C GLN A 549 31.55 11.68 -5.58
N GLN A 550 32.48 11.09 -6.32
CA GLN A 550 33.34 11.81 -7.25
C GLN A 550 32.78 11.79 -8.68
N ALA A 551 33.18 12.78 -9.48
CA ALA A 551 32.88 12.77 -10.90
C ALA A 551 33.40 11.47 -11.57
N PRO A 552 32.63 10.87 -12.49
CA PRO A 552 31.43 11.41 -13.13
C PRO A 552 30.10 11.07 -12.42
N TRP A 553 30.11 10.62 -11.16
CA TRP A 553 28.91 10.18 -10.46
C TRP A 553 28.10 11.31 -9.80
N SER A 554 26.79 11.16 -9.86
CA SER A 554 25.78 11.99 -9.18
C SER A 554 24.77 11.10 -8.46
N LEU A 555 24.22 11.55 -7.34
CA LEU A 555 23.06 10.92 -6.71
C LEU A 555 21.83 11.23 -7.56
N SER A 556 21.02 10.23 -7.90
CA SER A 556 19.76 10.42 -8.63
C SER A 556 18.56 10.25 -7.72
N HIS A 557 18.52 9.17 -6.95
CA HIS A 557 17.39 8.83 -6.07
C HIS A 557 17.86 8.38 -4.69
N VAL A 558 17.09 8.73 -3.67
CA VAL A 558 17.30 8.27 -2.29
C VAL A 558 15.98 7.74 -1.74
N ALA A 559 15.87 6.43 -1.53
CA ALA A 559 14.73 5.80 -0.87
C ALA A 559 14.92 5.82 0.66
N PHE A 560 14.30 6.80 1.33
CA PHE A 560 14.34 6.99 2.78
C PHE A 560 13.26 7.98 3.28
N PRO A 561 12.58 7.72 4.42
CA PRO A 561 12.58 6.47 5.17
C PRO A 561 11.94 5.36 4.34
N GLN A 562 12.25 4.12 4.68
CA GLN A 562 11.59 2.96 4.10
C GLN A 562 11.48 1.85 5.13
N LEU A 563 10.38 1.10 5.12
CA LEU A 563 10.13 0.07 6.11
C LEU A 563 9.29 -1.05 5.52
N ARG A 564 9.72 -2.29 5.74
CA ARG A 564 8.93 -3.49 5.44
C ARG A 564 8.24 -3.96 6.71
N LEU A 565 6.94 -4.19 6.64
CA LEU A 565 6.08 -4.52 7.77
C LEU A 565 5.44 -5.89 7.59
N VAL A 566 5.46 -6.71 8.64
CA VAL A 566 4.54 -7.86 8.75
C VAL A 566 3.12 -7.36 9.09
N ALA A 567 2.13 -8.24 9.00
CA ALA A 567 0.76 -7.90 9.37
C ALA A 567 0.69 -7.52 10.87
N PRO A 568 0.13 -6.34 11.24
CA PRO A 568 0.11 -5.85 12.63
C PRO A 568 -0.74 -6.67 13.60
N GLY A 569 -1.50 -7.66 13.11
CA GLY A 569 -2.37 -8.53 13.89
C GLY A 569 -3.26 -9.39 12.98
N ASP A 570 -4.36 -9.90 13.53
CA ASP A 570 -5.27 -10.83 12.82
C ASP A 570 -6.22 -10.12 11.84
N THR A 571 -6.50 -8.85 12.10
CA THR A 571 -7.36 -7.98 11.28
C THR A 571 -6.57 -6.76 10.76
N PRO A 572 -5.52 -6.98 9.96
CA PRO A 572 -4.61 -5.93 9.55
C PRO A 572 -5.28 -4.93 8.61
N VAL A 573 -4.95 -3.65 8.76
CA VAL A 573 -5.46 -2.55 7.93
C VAL A 573 -4.30 -1.63 7.58
N LEU A 574 -4.19 -1.28 6.30
CA LEU A 574 -3.29 -0.26 5.79
C LEU A 574 -4.10 1.00 5.45
N LEU A 575 -3.78 2.12 6.09
CA LEU A 575 -4.20 3.46 5.67
C LEU A 575 -3.15 4.06 4.73
N PHE A 576 -3.59 4.56 3.57
CA PHE A 576 -2.71 5.24 2.61
C PHE A 576 -3.35 6.53 2.04
N PRO A 577 -2.56 7.51 1.56
CA PRO A 577 -2.99 8.90 1.40
C PRO A 577 -3.70 9.21 0.07
N ARG A 578 -4.45 8.24 -0.49
CA ARG A 578 -5.18 8.46 -1.74
C ARG A 578 -6.42 9.33 -1.53
N GLY A 579 -6.47 10.48 -2.21
CA GLY A 579 -7.58 11.44 -2.10
C GLY A 579 -7.82 11.87 -0.64
N PRO A 580 -8.97 11.51 -0.02
CA PRO A 580 -9.23 11.83 1.38
C PRO A 580 -8.52 10.90 2.38
N GLY A 581 -7.90 9.82 1.91
CA GLY A 581 -7.44 8.68 2.71
C GLY A 581 -8.26 7.43 2.40
N GLU A 582 -7.61 6.28 2.38
CA GLU A 582 -8.25 5.01 2.04
C GLU A 582 -7.69 3.84 2.84
N LEU A 583 -8.56 2.87 3.15
CA LEU A 583 -8.21 1.65 3.86
C LEU A 583 -8.09 0.46 2.91
N GLN A 584 -6.97 -0.27 3.02
CA GLN A 584 -6.79 -1.59 2.42
C GLN A 584 -6.68 -2.65 3.52
N ARG A 585 -7.64 -3.57 3.57
CA ARG A 585 -7.73 -4.63 4.60
C ARG A 585 -7.00 -5.91 4.22
N ASN A 586 -6.74 -6.11 2.93
CA ASN A 586 -6.11 -7.34 2.43
C ASN A 586 -4.66 -7.13 1.98
N ALA A 587 -4.02 -6.01 2.32
CA ALA A 587 -2.67 -5.69 1.81
C ALA A 587 -1.61 -6.75 2.14
N TRP A 588 -1.76 -7.54 3.21
CA TRP A 588 -0.81 -8.61 3.54
C TRP A 588 -1.17 -9.98 2.93
N ARG A 589 -2.35 -10.11 2.32
CA ARG A 589 -2.91 -11.38 1.80
C ARG A 589 -3.11 -11.37 0.30
N GLU A 590 -3.28 -10.20 -0.31
CA GLU A 590 -3.57 -10.00 -1.73
C GLU A 590 -2.59 -9.00 -2.34
N ALA A 591 -2.29 -9.15 -3.64
CA ALA A 591 -1.38 -8.26 -4.34
C ALA A 591 -1.97 -6.85 -4.40
N PHE A 592 -1.31 -5.91 -3.72
CA PHE A 592 -1.71 -4.52 -3.66
C PHE A 592 -0.51 -3.60 -3.84
N THR A 593 -0.68 -2.63 -4.74
CA THR A 593 0.30 -1.58 -5.02
C THR A 593 -0.41 -0.23 -5.01
N PHE A 594 0.19 0.70 -4.27
CA PHE A 594 -0.11 2.11 -4.31
C PHE A 594 1.19 2.89 -4.50
N GLY A 595 1.17 3.93 -5.33
CA GLY A 595 2.23 4.92 -5.31
C GLY A 595 2.08 6.04 -6.32
N GLY A 596 2.92 7.06 -6.17
CA GLY A 596 3.07 8.15 -7.12
C GLY A 596 3.82 9.36 -6.55
N LEU A 597 4.17 10.28 -7.45
CA LEU A 597 4.99 11.45 -7.14
C LEU A 597 4.19 12.50 -6.35
N TYR A 598 4.39 12.53 -5.04
CA TYR A 598 3.90 13.59 -4.15
C TYR A 598 4.62 14.92 -4.45
N PRO A 599 3.93 16.07 -4.30
CA PRO A 599 2.50 16.20 -4.00
C PRO A 599 1.63 16.07 -5.25
N ASN A 600 0.52 15.32 -5.18
CA ASN A 600 -0.52 15.29 -6.22
C ASN A 600 -1.88 14.91 -5.62
N GLY A 601 -2.97 14.98 -6.41
CA GLY A 601 -4.33 14.69 -5.92
C GLY A 601 -4.54 13.29 -5.33
N TRP A 602 -3.79 12.30 -5.80
CA TRP A 602 -3.84 10.90 -5.36
C TRP A 602 -2.74 10.52 -4.35
N ASN A 603 -1.77 11.41 -4.12
CA ASN A 603 -0.76 11.30 -3.08
C ASN A 603 -0.78 12.62 -2.31
N ALA A 604 -1.85 12.82 -1.54
CA ALA A 604 -2.22 14.13 -1.02
C ALA A 604 -1.53 14.50 0.30
N MET A 605 -1.04 13.50 1.05
CA MET A 605 -0.49 13.63 2.40
C MET A 605 0.76 12.74 2.55
N GLN A 606 1.68 13.11 3.44
CA GLN A 606 2.97 12.41 3.61
C GLN A 606 2.99 11.35 4.74
N PHE A 607 1.88 10.62 4.94
CA PHE A 607 1.82 9.56 5.96
C PHE A 607 0.99 8.35 5.53
N MET A 608 1.28 7.22 6.20
CA MET A 608 0.58 5.94 6.12
C MET A 608 0.50 5.34 7.52
N ALA A 609 -0.38 4.37 7.73
CA ALA A 609 -0.42 3.62 8.98
C ALA A 609 -0.81 2.16 8.74
N ALA A 610 -0.23 1.25 9.51
CA ALA A 610 -0.59 -0.16 9.55
C ALA A 610 -1.04 -0.52 10.96
N TYR A 611 -2.27 -1.00 11.13
CA TYR A 611 -2.81 -1.34 12.45
C TYR A 611 -3.72 -2.56 12.42
N ASP A 612 -3.86 -3.22 13.56
CA ASP A 612 -4.87 -4.26 13.78
C ASP A 612 -6.19 -3.60 14.19
N GLN A 613 -7.24 -3.81 13.39
CA GLN A 613 -8.56 -3.19 13.59
C GLN A 613 -9.19 -3.62 14.92
N ALA A 614 -9.05 -4.89 15.30
CA ALA A 614 -9.62 -5.46 16.50
C ALA A 614 -8.89 -5.02 17.78
N ALA A 615 -7.55 -5.09 17.79
CA ALA A 615 -6.76 -4.65 18.95
C ALA A 615 -6.65 -3.11 19.05
N GLY A 616 -6.87 -2.39 17.95
CA GLY A 616 -6.74 -0.93 17.89
C GLY A 616 -5.32 -0.47 18.17
N ARG A 617 -4.33 -1.08 17.51
CA ARG A 617 -2.90 -0.78 17.70
C ARG A 617 -2.12 -0.96 16.42
N GLY A 618 -1.07 -0.17 16.22
CA GLY A 618 -0.28 -0.26 15.02
C GLY A 618 0.93 0.65 14.98
N LEU A 619 1.48 0.78 13.78
CA LEU A 619 2.61 1.62 13.45
C LEU A 619 2.19 2.73 12.48
N TYR A 620 2.46 3.97 12.88
CA TYR A 620 2.40 5.16 12.05
C TYR A 620 3.75 5.36 11.35
N TRP A 621 3.70 5.56 10.04
CA TRP A 621 4.86 5.82 9.20
C TRP A 621 4.63 7.14 8.45
N ALA A 622 5.60 8.05 8.50
CA ALA A 622 5.48 9.32 7.78
C ALA A 622 6.82 9.92 7.41
N LEU A 623 6.74 10.91 6.52
CA LEU A 623 7.75 11.94 6.39
C LEU A 623 7.14 13.27 6.80
N HIS A 624 7.66 13.86 7.87
CA HIS A 624 7.30 15.18 8.34
C HIS A 624 8.18 16.22 7.63
N ASP A 625 7.88 16.51 6.36
CA ASP A 625 8.58 17.52 5.54
C ASP A 625 7.78 18.83 5.42
N PRO A 626 8.21 19.91 6.11
CA PRO A 626 7.46 21.17 6.16
C PRO A 626 7.44 21.92 4.82
N LEU A 627 8.25 21.51 3.84
CA LEU A 627 8.32 22.12 2.50
C LEU A 627 7.52 21.36 1.44
N GLY A 628 7.08 20.13 1.73
CA GLY A 628 6.29 19.35 0.78
C GLY A 628 7.10 18.92 -0.45
N SER A 629 8.41 18.68 -0.31
CA SER A 629 9.32 18.41 -1.44
C SER A 629 8.84 17.29 -2.37
N ALA A 630 9.29 17.24 -3.61
CA ALA A 630 8.93 16.15 -4.52
C ALA A 630 9.47 14.80 -4.00
N LYS A 631 8.62 13.76 -3.95
CA LYS A 631 9.01 12.37 -3.62
C LYS A 631 7.95 11.37 -4.07
N ASP A 632 8.35 10.17 -4.48
CA ASP A 632 7.42 9.07 -4.70
C ASP A 632 7.08 8.42 -3.36
N LEU A 633 5.80 8.48 -2.98
CA LEU A 633 5.28 7.72 -1.85
C LEU A 633 4.72 6.42 -2.38
N SER A 634 5.02 5.29 -1.73
CA SER A 634 4.46 4.00 -2.17
C SER A 634 4.23 3.01 -1.03
N ALA A 635 3.24 2.13 -1.23
CA ALA A 635 2.96 0.96 -0.44
C ALA A 635 2.85 -0.26 -1.37
N ASN A 636 3.73 -1.24 -1.20
CA ASN A 636 3.82 -2.40 -2.08
C ASN A 636 3.73 -3.69 -1.28
N SER A 637 2.75 -4.52 -1.60
CA SER A 637 2.48 -5.77 -0.90
C SER A 637 3.30 -6.92 -1.48
N ASP A 638 3.74 -7.80 -0.60
CA ASP A 638 4.27 -9.11 -0.93
C ASP A 638 3.46 -10.16 -0.14
N PRO A 639 2.36 -10.67 -0.72
CA PRO A 639 1.50 -11.65 -0.06
C PRO A 639 2.19 -12.98 0.24
N GLN A 640 3.15 -13.38 -0.60
CA GLN A 640 3.93 -14.62 -0.38
C GLN A 640 4.79 -14.49 0.88
N ALA A 641 5.38 -13.32 1.11
CA ALA A 641 6.12 -13.01 2.33
C ALA A 641 5.21 -12.57 3.50
N GLY A 642 3.93 -12.30 3.25
CA GLY A 642 3.03 -11.68 4.22
C GLY A 642 3.57 -10.34 4.71
N THR A 643 4.07 -9.48 3.80
CA THR A 643 4.62 -8.17 4.13
C THR A 643 4.10 -7.03 3.26
N VAL A 644 4.20 -5.81 3.76
CA VAL A 644 3.97 -4.57 3.01
C VAL A 644 5.18 -3.65 3.14
N MET A 645 5.67 -3.13 2.03
CA MET A 645 6.79 -2.19 1.96
C MET A 645 6.28 -0.76 1.83
N LEU A 646 6.61 0.10 2.79
CA LEU A 646 6.34 1.55 2.76
C LEU A 646 7.62 2.31 2.41
N VAL A 647 7.57 3.23 1.45
CA VAL A 647 8.75 3.94 0.94
C VAL A 647 8.44 5.40 0.62
N ALA A 648 9.37 6.30 0.96
CA ALA A 648 9.52 7.60 0.32
C ALA A 648 10.80 7.60 -0.52
N ASP A 649 10.67 7.71 -1.84
CA ASP A 649 11.80 7.80 -2.79
C ASP A 649 11.94 9.24 -3.30
N HIS A 650 13.10 9.84 -3.05
CA HIS A 650 13.35 11.24 -3.32
C HIS A 650 14.21 11.39 -4.59
N PRO A 651 13.70 12.04 -5.65
CA PRO A 651 14.59 12.57 -6.67
C PRO A 651 15.50 13.62 -6.01
N VAL A 652 16.81 13.50 -6.19
CA VAL A 652 17.79 14.38 -5.53
C VAL A 652 17.85 15.73 -6.24
N PRO A 653 17.92 16.88 -5.53
CA PRO A 653 18.19 18.17 -6.16
C PRO A 653 19.50 18.19 -6.92
N GLU A 654 19.56 18.97 -8.00
CA GLU A 654 20.68 18.98 -8.94
C GLU A 654 20.93 17.61 -9.59
N LEU A 655 19.85 16.99 -10.09
CA LEU A 655 19.94 15.74 -10.84
C LEU A 655 20.96 15.82 -11.97
N GLN A 656 21.70 14.73 -12.15
CA GLN A 656 22.76 14.57 -13.14
C GLN A 656 23.95 15.53 -12.98
N GLN A 657 24.00 16.34 -11.91
CA GLN A 657 25.19 17.14 -11.59
C GLN A 657 26.18 16.28 -10.77
N PRO A 658 27.40 16.01 -11.29
CA PRO A 658 28.39 15.24 -10.54
C PRO A 658 28.72 15.90 -9.19
N GLY A 659 28.83 15.09 -8.14
CA GLY A 659 29.12 15.57 -6.78
C GLY A 659 27.98 16.35 -6.10
N ASN A 660 26.73 16.24 -6.59
CA ASN A 660 25.56 16.76 -5.87
C ASN A 660 25.39 16.14 -4.46
N ARG A 661 24.46 16.66 -3.67
CA ARG A 661 24.27 16.23 -2.28
C ARG A 661 22.80 16.09 -1.97
N PHE A 662 22.50 15.22 -1.01
CA PHE A 662 21.16 15.03 -0.50
C PHE A 662 21.15 15.20 1.02
N ALA A 663 20.17 15.95 1.51
CA ALA A 663 19.77 15.98 2.90
C ALA A 663 18.25 15.88 2.91
N LEU A 664 17.70 15.02 3.76
CA LEU A 664 16.26 14.87 3.90
C LEU A 664 15.64 16.22 4.28
N SER A 665 14.66 16.69 3.52
CA SER A 665 14.00 18.00 3.70
C SER A 665 13.17 18.11 4.99
N GLY A 666 12.93 16.99 5.65
CA GLY A 666 12.18 16.88 6.89
C GLY A 666 12.70 15.73 7.76
N VAL A 667 11.80 15.12 8.53
CA VAL A 667 12.13 14.03 9.46
C VAL A 667 11.27 12.82 9.16
N GLY A 668 11.88 11.65 8.98
CA GLY A 668 11.15 10.39 8.89
C GLY A 668 10.64 9.95 10.26
N ILE A 669 9.42 9.44 10.35
CA ILE A 669 8.79 9.06 11.63
C ILE A 669 8.33 7.61 11.57
N TRP A 670 8.77 6.81 12.54
CA TRP A 670 8.15 5.53 12.90
C TRP A 670 7.61 5.64 14.32
N GLN A 671 6.31 5.47 14.50
CA GLN A 671 5.66 5.70 15.80
C GLN A 671 4.66 4.59 16.12
N ALA A 672 4.80 3.96 17.28
CA ALA A 672 3.76 3.07 17.79
C ALA A 672 2.56 3.91 18.24
N PHE A 673 1.34 3.50 17.87
CA PHE A 673 0.14 4.22 18.26
C PHE A 673 -1.01 3.28 18.61
N SER A 674 -1.98 3.81 19.36
CA SER A 674 -3.24 3.13 19.68
C SER A 674 -4.38 3.80 18.92
N GLY A 675 -5.28 2.98 18.39
CA GLY A 675 -6.47 3.38 17.68
C GLY A 675 -6.49 2.92 16.22
N ASP A 676 -7.09 3.74 15.36
CA ASP A 676 -7.34 3.44 13.94
C ASP A 676 -6.90 4.61 13.03
N TRP A 677 -7.43 4.65 11.81
CA TRP A 677 -7.15 5.71 10.83
C TRP A 677 -7.34 7.12 11.39
N PHE A 678 -8.30 7.33 12.31
CA PHE A 678 -8.58 8.65 12.86
C PHE A 678 -7.43 9.10 13.76
N ASP A 679 -6.90 8.21 14.60
CA ASP A 679 -5.78 8.53 15.50
C ASP A 679 -4.49 8.77 14.73
N ALA A 680 -4.23 7.98 13.69
CA ALA A 680 -3.12 8.21 12.77
C ALA A 680 -3.22 9.60 12.09
N ALA A 681 -4.42 9.99 11.65
CA ALA A 681 -4.69 11.32 11.11
C ALA A 681 -4.49 12.42 12.17
N GLN A 682 -4.89 12.19 13.43
CA GLN A 682 -4.65 13.16 14.51
C GLN A 682 -3.15 13.33 14.84
N ILE A 683 -2.33 12.28 14.74
CA ILE A 683 -0.86 12.40 14.86
C ILE A 683 -0.33 13.35 13.78
N TYR A 684 -0.68 13.11 12.52
CA TYR A 684 -0.23 13.95 11.42
C TYR A 684 -0.73 15.39 11.52
N ARG A 685 -1.99 15.57 11.93
CA ARG A 685 -2.61 16.87 12.18
C ARG A 685 -1.84 17.72 13.19
N ARG A 686 -1.37 17.13 14.29
CA ARG A 686 -0.56 17.85 15.29
C ARG A 686 0.69 18.43 14.65
N TRP A 687 1.39 17.64 13.84
CA TRP A 687 2.58 18.08 13.14
C TRP A 687 2.27 19.15 12.09
N VAL A 688 1.31 18.92 11.19
CA VAL A 688 0.97 19.86 10.12
C VAL A 688 0.65 21.24 10.68
N ARG A 689 -0.15 21.30 11.76
CA ARG A 689 -0.52 22.56 12.42
C ARG A 689 0.65 23.30 13.04
N ALA A 690 1.66 22.56 13.51
CA ALA A 690 2.81 23.13 14.18
C ALA A 690 3.90 23.58 13.19
N GLU A 691 4.16 22.79 12.15
CA GLU A 691 5.42 22.89 11.38
C GLU A 691 5.22 23.11 9.87
N ALA A 692 4.08 22.72 9.29
CA ALA A 692 3.93 22.76 7.83
C ALA A 692 3.77 24.19 7.31
N ARG A 693 4.53 24.55 6.26
CA ARG A 693 4.52 25.90 5.67
C ARG A 693 3.17 26.29 5.06
N TRP A 694 2.38 25.30 4.66
CA TRP A 694 1.10 25.45 4.00
C TRP A 694 -0.11 25.46 4.95
N PHE A 695 0.09 25.29 6.26
CA PHE A 695 -1.03 25.40 7.20
C PHE A 695 -1.38 26.88 7.45
N PRO A 696 -2.63 27.31 7.24
CA PRO A 696 -3.03 28.71 7.41
C PRO A 696 -3.23 29.06 8.89
N THR A 697 -3.23 30.35 9.19
CA THR A 697 -3.64 30.85 10.50
C THR A 697 -5.17 30.79 10.60
N LEU A 698 -5.67 30.24 11.72
CA LEU A 698 -7.10 30.13 12.01
C LEU A 698 -7.47 31.01 13.20
N SER A 699 -8.65 31.63 13.16
CA SER A 699 -9.29 32.28 14.30
C SER A 699 -10.44 31.43 14.83
N THR A 700 -11.12 31.90 15.88
CA THR A 700 -12.34 31.27 16.40
C THR A 700 -13.51 31.26 15.39
N SER A 701 -13.39 32.02 14.30
CA SER A 701 -14.35 32.05 13.18
C SER A 701 -13.86 31.27 11.96
N GLY A 702 -12.83 30.44 12.14
CA GLY A 702 -12.17 29.70 11.07
C GLY A 702 -11.13 30.54 10.35
N ARG A 703 -11.02 30.33 9.04
CA ARG A 703 -10.04 31.00 8.19
C ARG A 703 -10.49 32.39 7.74
N ASP A 704 -9.90 33.44 8.31
CA ASP A 704 -10.38 34.83 8.12
C ASP A 704 -10.05 35.46 6.77
N ASP A 705 -9.00 35.00 6.10
CA ASP A 705 -8.63 35.42 4.74
C ASP A 705 -9.51 34.80 3.64
N THR A 706 -10.39 33.85 3.98
CA THR A 706 -11.43 33.32 3.08
C THR A 706 -12.73 34.11 3.24
N PRO A 707 -13.41 34.57 2.18
CA PRO A 707 -14.69 35.28 2.31
C PRO A 707 -15.76 34.46 3.05
N LEU A 708 -16.57 35.11 3.89
CA LEU A 708 -17.62 34.43 4.68
C LEU A 708 -18.60 33.66 3.78
N TRP A 709 -19.00 34.25 2.65
CA TRP A 709 -19.90 33.58 1.72
C TRP A 709 -19.33 32.24 1.25
N MET A 710 -18.02 32.16 0.96
CA MET A 710 -17.36 30.92 0.54
C MET A 710 -17.31 29.90 1.70
N ARG A 711 -17.05 30.35 2.92
CA ARG A 711 -17.10 29.50 4.13
C ARG A 711 -18.50 28.90 4.35
N GLU A 712 -19.55 29.66 4.07
CA GLU A 712 -20.95 29.28 4.32
C GLU A 712 -21.62 28.53 3.16
N LEU A 713 -21.03 28.55 1.96
CA LEU A 713 -21.57 27.85 0.80
C LEU A 713 -21.79 26.37 1.10
N CYS A 714 -22.91 25.84 0.61
CA CYS A 714 -23.32 24.46 0.85
C CYS A 714 -23.36 23.62 -0.41
N VAL A 715 -23.48 24.24 -1.59
CA VAL A 715 -23.74 23.54 -2.83
C VAL A 715 -23.13 24.22 -4.04
N TRP A 716 -22.70 23.41 -5.02
CA TRP A 716 -22.10 23.86 -6.28
C TRP A 716 -22.85 23.34 -7.50
N ALA A 717 -23.19 24.25 -8.41
CA ALA A 717 -23.59 23.93 -9.78
C ALA A 717 -22.38 23.93 -10.71
N GLN A 718 -22.41 23.06 -11.72
CA GLN A 718 -21.42 22.98 -12.79
C GLN A 718 -22.15 22.92 -14.13
N THR A 719 -21.82 23.85 -15.02
CA THR A 719 -22.26 23.89 -16.42
C THR A 719 -21.35 24.86 -17.20
N GLY A 720 -21.59 25.05 -18.49
CA GLY A 720 -20.74 25.92 -19.30
C GLY A 720 -21.34 26.38 -20.63
N GLY A 721 -20.62 27.32 -21.25
CA GLY A 721 -21.01 28.00 -22.49
C GLY A 721 -21.61 29.38 -22.24
N GLU A 722 -22.39 29.86 -23.23
CA GLU A 722 -22.97 31.20 -23.23
C GLU A 722 -23.94 31.45 -22.07
N ALA A 723 -24.02 32.69 -21.60
CA ALA A 723 -24.84 33.11 -20.47
C ALA A 723 -26.32 32.69 -20.57
N GLN A 724 -26.89 32.69 -21.77
CA GLN A 724 -28.29 32.30 -22.01
C GLN A 724 -28.58 30.84 -21.64
N ARG A 725 -27.58 29.95 -21.69
CA ARG A 725 -27.72 28.54 -21.34
C ARG A 725 -27.51 28.27 -19.85
N CYS A 726 -26.75 29.11 -19.16
CA CYS A 726 -26.31 28.84 -17.79
C CYS A 726 -27.08 29.66 -16.74
N VAL A 727 -27.34 30.95 -16.99
CA VAL A 727 -27.75 31.89 -15.94
C VAL A 727 -29.09 31.52 -15.31
N GLU A 728 -30.16 31.35 -16.10
CA GLU A 728 -31.48 31.04 -15.53
C GLU A 728 -31.56 29.65 -14.88
N PRO A 729 -31.03 28.57 -15.49
CA PRO A 729 -31.02 27.26 -14.84
C PRO A 729 -30.30 27.25 -13.49
N VAL A 730 -29.17 27.94 -13.37
CA VAL A 730 -28.42 28.00 -12.11
C VAL A 730 -29.14 28.84 -11.05
N ILE A 731 -29.81 29.94 -11.44
CA ILE A 731 -30.66 30.70 -10.53
C ILE A 731 -31.84 29.84 -10.05
N ALA A 732 -32.46 29.05 -10.93
CA ALA A 732 -33.54 28.13 -10.57
C ALA A 732 -33.04 27.05 -9.58
N PHE A 733 -31.84 26.52 -9.80
CA PHE A 733 -31.18 25.58 -8.90
C PHE A 733 -31.00 26.16 -7.48
N ALA A 734 -30.42 27.36 -7.36
CA ALA A 734 -30.24 28.01 -6.06
C ALA A 734 -31.59 28.28 -5.36
N LYS A 735 -32.60 28.76 -6.11
CA LYS A 735 -33.95 29.00 -5.59
C LYS A 735 -34.63 27.73 -5.10
N TYR A 736 -34.47 26.61 -5.81
CA TYR A 736 -35.06 25.32 -5.41
C TYR A 736 -34.46 24.82 -4.10
N LEU A 737 -33.14 24.94 -3.92
CA LEU A 737 -32.45 24.54 -2.70
C LEU A 737 -32.70 25.51 -1.53
N GLY A 738 -32.97 26.78 -1.83
CA GLY A 738 -33.34 27.80 -0.85
C GLY A 738 -32.17 28.34 -0.05
N VAL A 739 -30.94 28.17 -0.54
CA VAL A 739 -29.70 28.67 0.06
C VAL A 739 -28.77 29.23 -1.03
N PRO A 740 -27.78 30.07 -0.69
CA PRO A 740 -26.78 30.52 -1.65
C PRO A 740 -26.00 29.36 -2.29
N ALA A 741 -25.63 29.51 -3.55
CA ALA A 741 -24.93 28.47 -4.32
C ALA A 741 -23.66 29.00 -4.98
N GLY A 742 -22.66 28.13 -5.13
CA GLY A 742 -21.52 28.37 -6.00
C GLY A 742 -21.83 27.93 -7.43
N PHE A 743 -21.26 28.62 -8.42
CA PHE A 743 -21.34 28.21 -9.82
C PHE A 743 -19.96 28.17 -10.45
N HIS A 744 -19.51 26.96 -10.77
CA HIS A 744 -18.30 26.72 -11.53
C HIS A 744 -18.62 26.79 -13.03
N TRP A 745 -18.22 27.89 -13.68
CA TRP A 745 -18.58 28.21 -15.07
C TRP A 745 -17.46 27.80 -16.04
N TYR A 746 -17.70 26.73 -16.80
CA TYR A 746 -16.81 26.25 -17.86
C TYR A 746 -17.11 26.93 -19.21
N ASN A 747 -16.13 27.00 -20.13
CA ASN A 747 -16.34 27.56 -21.48
C ASN A 747 -17.00 28.95 -21.47
N TRP A 748 -16.56 29.82 -20.55
CA TRP A 748 -17.04 31.20 -20.43
C TRP A 748 -16.44 32.13 -21.49
N HIS A 749 -15.43 31.65 -22.23
CA HIS A 749 -14.71 32.32 -23.32
C HIS A 749 -14.98 31.68 -24.68
N LEU A 750 -14.48 32.31 -25.76
CA LEU A 750 -14.73 31.85 -27.13
C LEU A 750 -13.94 30.61 -27.55
N ASN A 751 -12.80 30.34 -26.90
CA ASN A 751 -11.98 29.19 -27.27
C ASN A 751 -12.65 27.86 -26.86
N PRO A 752 -12.37 26.75 -27.58
CA PRO A 752 -12.76 25.42 -27.15
C PRO A 752 -12.20 25.04 -25.76
N PHE A 753 -12.81 24.05 -25.11
CA PHE A 753 -12.33 23.53 -23.83
C PHE A 753 -10.99 22.80 -23.99
N ASP A 754 -10.06 22.97 -23.04
CA ASP A 754 -8.70 22.39 -23.07
C ASP A 754 -7.95 22.68 -24.38
N ASN A 755 -7.97 23.94 -24.81
CA ASN A 755 -7.36 24.42 -26.05
C ASN A 755 -6.99 25.91 -25.91
N ASP A 756 -5.99 26.36 -26.68
CA ASP A 756 -5.54 27.76 -26.75
C ASP A 756 -5.10 28.34 -25.39
N TYR A 757 -4.67 27.50 -24.44
CA TYR A 757 -4.16 27.99 -23.16
C TYR A 757 -2.87 28.80 -23.36
N PRO A 758 -2.66 29.88 -22.61
CA PRO A 758 -3.52 30.46 -21.57
C PRO A 758 -4.37 31.66 -22.08
N HIS A 759 -4.75 31.69 -23.36
CA HIS A 759 -5.37 32.85 -24.01
C HIS A 759 -6.90 32.90 -23.87
N TYR A 760 -7.41 33.06 -22.65
CA TYR A 760 -8.85 32.99 -22.34
C TYR A 760 -9.76 34.13 -22.85
N PHE A 761 -9.24 35.13 -23.57
CA PHE A 761 -10.03 36.32 -23.93
C PHE A 761 -10.11 36.50 -25.45
N PRO A 762 -11.26 36.95 -25.99
CA PRO A 762 -12.40 37.55 -25.29
C PRO A 762 -13.43 36.54 -24.73
N THR A 763 -14.33 37.05 -23.88
CA THR A 763 -15.39 36.26 -23.25
C THR A 763 -16.53 35.95 -24.22
N THR A 764 -17.36 34.96 -23.91
CA THR A 764 -18.64 34.75 -24.60
C THR A 764 -19.59 35.95 -24.43
N PRO A 765 -20.53 36.17 -25.38
CA PRO A 765 -21.50 37.25 -25.27
C PRO A 765 -22.32 37.18 -23.97
N GLY A 766 -22.43 38.32 -23.27
CA GLY A 766 -23.24 38.44 -22.06
C GLY A 766 -22.60 37.90 -20.78
N PHE A 767 -21.36 37.39 -20.80
CA PHE A 767 -20.69 36.85 -19.62
C PHE A 767 -20.71 37.81 -18.41
N THR A 768 -20.18 39.03 -18.54
CA THR A 768 -20.14 40.02 -17.45
C THR A 768 -21.52 40.36 -16.90
N ALA A 769 -22.53 40.53 -17.78
CA ALA A 769 -23.90 40.80 -17.35
C ALA A 769 -24.53 39.59 -16.64
N GLY A 770 -24.21 38.38 -17.10
CA GLY A 770 -24.59 37.12 -16.46
C GLY A 770 -23.99 36.97 -15.07
N VAL A 771 -22.70 37.28 -14.90
CA VAL A 771 -22.03 37.32 -13.58
C VAL A 771 -22.78 38.22 -12.61
N ALA A 772 -23.08 39.46 -13.02
CA ALA A 772 -23.81 40.40 -12.18
C ALA A 772 -25.19 39.86 -11.76
N ARG A 773 -25.97 39.34 -12.72
CA ARG A 773 -27.31 38.77 -12.47
C ARG A 773 -27.29 37.55 -11.54
N LEU A 774 -26.29 36.68 -11.68
CA LEU A 774 -26.09 35.52 -10.81
C LEU A 774 -25.77 35.95 -9.38
N GLN A 775 -24.83 36.89 -9.21
CA GLN A 775 -24.42 37.39 -7.90
C GLN A 775 -25.55 38.16 -7.19
N GLU A 776 -26.35 38.94 -7.92
CA GLU A 776 -27.58 39.57 -7.39
C GLU A 776 -28.61 38.54 -6.90
N SER A 777 -28.56 37.32 -7.45
CA SER A 777 -29.41 36.18 -7.06
C SER A 777 -28.75 35.25 -6.04
N GLN A 778 -27.70 35.71 -5.35
CA GLN A 778 -26.92 34.93 -4.36
C GLN A 778 -26.26 33.66 -4.95
N VAL A 779 -25.92 33.71 -6.24
CA VAL A 779 -25.08 32.71 -6.90
C VAL A 779 -23.69 33.29 -7.14
N TYR A 780 -22.68 32.70 -6.50
CA TYR A 780 -21.29 33.17 -6.58
C TYR A 780 -20.57 32.50 -7.74
N VAL A 781 -20.10 33.30 -8.69
CA VAL A 781 -19.56 32.82 -9.96
C VAL A 781 -18.05 32.61 -9.88
N MET A 782 -17.60 31.46 -10.38
CA MET A 782 -16.21 31.05 -10.46
C MET A 782 -15.91 30.48 -11.86
N PRO A 783 -15.33 31.28 -12.78
CA PRO A 783 -14.83 30.76 -14.05
C PRO A 783 -13.65 29.81 -13.87
N TYR A 784 -13.56 28.84 -14.78
CA TYR A 784 -12.42 27.93 -14.94
C TYR A 784 -11.27 28.60 -15.70
N ILE A 785 -10.03 28.45 -15.21
CA ILE A 785 -8.79 28.59 -15.98
C ILE A 785 -7.83 27.44 -15.62
N ASN A 786 -6.76 27.27 -16.38
CA ASN A 786 -5.68 26.34 -16.08
C ASN A 786 -4.45 27.10 -15.53
N GLY A 787 -3.84 26.57 -14.46
CA GLY A 787 -2.70 27.18 -13.77
C GLY A 787 -1.33 26.62 -14.11
N ARG A 788 -1.23 25.72 -15.08
CA ARG A 788 0.00 24.96 -15.38
C ARG A 788 0.42 24.90 -16.86
N LEU A 789 -0.49 25.13 -17.79
CA LEU A 789 -0.32 24.73 -19.19
C LEU A 789 -0.32 25.88 -20.20
N TRP A 790 0.49 25.73 -21.24
CA TRP A 790 0.52 26.59 -22.44
C TRP A 790 0.40 25.72 -23.69
N ASP A 791 -0.53 26.02 -24.58
CA ASP A 791 -0.75 25.26 -25.81
C ASP A 791 0.40 25.43 -26.81
N THR A 792 0.87 24.35 -27.41
CA THR A 792 1.92 24.43 -28.45
C THR A 792 1.41 25.05 -29.75
N ARG A 793 0.08 25.11 -29.94
CA ARG A 793 -0.60 25.85 -31.00
C ARG A 793 -1.64 26.77 -30.36
N ASP A 794 -1.16 27.84 -29.75
CA ASP A 794 -1.93 28.70 -28.85
C ASP A 794 -2.84 29.72 -29.54
N ARG A 795 -3.24 29.44 -30.79
CA ARG A 795 -4.30 30.14 -31.51
C ARG A 795 -4.87 29.27 -32.63
N GLY A 796 -5.72 28.32 -32.29
CA GLY A 796 -6.23 27.31 -33.20
C GLY A 796 -5.09 26.44 -33.74
N LEU A 797 -4.84 26.48 -35.05
CA LEU A 797 -3.76 25.68 -35.64
C LEU A 797 -2.40 26.41 -35.69
N GLU A 798 -2.35 27.66 -35.23
CA GLU A 798 -1.18 28.52 -35.31
C GLU A 798 -0.32 28.44 -34.04
N ASP A 799 1.00 28.39 -34.20
CA ASP A 799 1.96 28.77 -33.15
C ASP A 799 2.04 30.29 -33.11
N PHE A 800 1.33 30.90 -32.16
CA PHE A 800 1.22 32.35 -32.04
C PHE A 800 2.28 32.92 -31.10
N GLU A 801 2.29 32.51 -29.83
CA GLU A 801 3.29 32.95 -28.85
C GLU A 801 4.13 31.81 -28.29
N PHE A 802 3.75 30.56 -28.52
CA PHE A 802 4.40 29.43 -27.86
C PHE A 802 5.91 29.37 -28.12
N THR A 803 6.35 29.22 -29.38
CA THR A 803 7.79 29.02 -29.66
C THR A 803 8.63 30.26 -29.35
N GLN A 804 8.11 31.45 -29.66
CA GLN A 804 8.89 32.70 -29.53
C GLN A 804 8.94 33.22 -28.10
N ARG A 805 7.94 32.90 -27.26
CA ARG A 805 7.78 33.48 -25.92
C ARG A 805 7.71 32.44 -24.82
N ALA A 806 6.85 31.43 -24.94
CA ALA A 806 6.56 30.50 -23.85
C ALA A 806 7.57 29.36 -23.71
N LEU A 807 8.06 28.81 -24.82
CA LEU A 807 8.96 27.65 -24.86
C LEU A 807 10.18 27.81 -23.93
N PRO A 808 10.88 28.97 -23.86
CA PRO A 808 11.99 29.17 -22.92
C PRO A 808 11.61 29.01 -21.43
N ALA A 809 10.34 29.19 -21.08
CA ALA A 809 9.81 29.15 -19.71
C ALA A 809 9.06 27.84 -19.37
N THR A 810 8.98 26.91 -20.32
CA THR A 810 8.39 25.57 -20.08
C THR A 810 9.27 24.75 -19.15
N ALA A 811 8.68 23.91 -18.29
CA ALA A 811 9.44 22.89 -17.58
C ALA A 811 10.04 21.90 -18.58
N LYS A 812 11.33 21.57 -18.44
CA LYS A 812 12.06 20.76 -19.42
C LYS A 812 12.53 19.43 -18.85
N LYS A 813 12.51 18.41 -19.68
CA LYS A 813 13.17 17.12 -19.46
C LYS A 813 14.68 17.28 -19.53
N ASP A 814 15.41 16.23 -19.16
CA ASP A 814 16.87 16.16 -19.31
C ASP A 814 17.35 16.29 -20.76
N THR A 815 16.53 15.89 -21.72
CA THR A 815 16.76 16.12 -23.16
C THR A 815 16.68 17.59 -23.59
N GLY A 816 16.21 18.48 -22.71
CA GLY A 816 15.92 19.88 -23.04
C GLY A 816 14.57 20.11 -23.71
N GLU A 817 13.82 19.05 -24.01
CA GLU A 817 12.45 19.14 -24.54
C GLU A 817 11.46 19.54 -23.43
N PRO A 818 10.39 20.29 -23.76
CA PRO A 818 9.33 20.58 -22.81
C PRO A 818 8.60 19.31 -22.36
N PHE A 819 8.16 19.28 -21.10
CA PHE A 819 7.09 18.37 -20.69
C PHE A 819 5.80 18.77 -21.43
N THR A 820 5.13 17.80 -22.06
CA THR A 820 3.89 18.02 -22.78
C THR A 820 2.83 17.00 -22.38
N GLU A 821 1.58 17.44 -22.37
CA GLU A 821 0.40 16.67 -21.99
C GLU A 821 -0.65 16.74 -23.09
N VAL A 822 -1.45 15.68 -23.17
CA VAL A 822 -2.52 15.52 -24.15
C VAL A 822 -3.75 14.97 -23.46
N TYR A 823 -4.89 15.61 -23.68
CA TYR A 823 -6.18 15.21 -23.13
C TYR A 823 -7.17 14.85 -24.25
N GLY A 824 -8.46 14.80 -23.91
CA GLY A 824 -9.54 14.46 -24.85
C GLY A 824 -9.83 15.53 -25.90
N SER A 825 -9.32 16.75 -25.75
CA SER A 825 -9.54 17.86 -26.67
C SER A 825 -8.87 17.63 -28.03
N LYS A 826 -9.49 18.21 -29.07
CA LYS A 826 -9.06 18.08 -30.47
C LYS A 826 -8.95 19.44 -31.12
N GLU A 827 -7.91 19.56 -31.94
CA GLU A 827 -7.74 20.67 -32.86
C GLU A 827 -8.77 20.64 -33.98
N GLN A 828 -8.87 21.75 -34.72
CA GLN A 828 -9.77 21.87 -35.88
C GLN A 828 -9.46 20.85 -36.99
N ASP A 829 -8.21 20.40 -37.09
CA ASP A 829 -7.76 19.38 -38.05
C ASP A 829 -7.95 17.93 -37.54
N GLY A 830 -8.52 17.76 -36.34
CA GLY A 830 -8.76 16.47 -35.69
C GLY A 830 -7.54 15.89 -34.95
N SER A 831 -6.39 16.56 -34.99
CA SER A 831 -5.23 16.18 -34.17
C SER A 831 -5.48 16.48 -32.69
N SER A 832 -4.71 15.87 -31.79
CA SER A 832 -4.83 16.16 -30.37
C SER A 832 -4.14 17.47 -30.01
N VAL A 833 -4.78 18.24 -29.14
CA VAL A 833 -4.18 19.42 -28.51
C VAL A 833 -2.97 19.00 -27.68
N ARG A 834 -1.87 19.72 -27.79
CA ARG A 834 -0.63 19.45 -27.05
C ARG A 834 -0.29 20.63 -26.17
N LEU A 835 -0.27 20.38 -24.87
CA LEU A 835 -0.12 21.41 -23.85
C LEU A 835 1.25 21.27 -23.18
N ALA A 836 2.10 22.28 -23.28
CA ALA A 836 3.38 22.33 -22.61
C ALA A 836 3.21 22.74 -21.14
N VAL A 837 3.92 22.05 -20.25
CA VAL A 837 3.92 22.36 -18.82
C VAL A 837 4.84 23.55 -18.56
N MET A 838 4.33 24.58 -17.91
CA MET A 838 5.08 25.79 -17.57
C MET A 838 5.83 25.65 -16.25
N CYS A 839 7.04 26.19 -16.17
CA CYS A 839 7.82 26.15 -14.95
C CYS A 839 7.39 27.28 -13.99
N PRO A 840 6.92 26.97 -12.76
CA PRO A 840 6.27 27.94 -11.87
C PRO A 840 7.23 28.98 -11.27
N THR A 841 8.54 28.80 -11.41
CA THR A 841 9.57 29.73 -10.96
C THR A 841 9.84 30.85 -11.98
N THR A 842 9.39 30.68 -13.22
CA THR A 842 9.67 31.63 -14.30
C THR A 842 8.78 32.86 -14.21
N ALA A 843 9.37 34.05 -14.34
CA ALA A 843 8.63 35.31 -14.26
C ALA A 843 7.50 35.39 -15.32
N LEU A 844 7.76 34.87 -16.53
CA LEU A 844 6.76 34.84 -17.60
C LEU A 844 5.49 34.12 -17.16
N TRP A 845 5.61 32.93 -16.58
CA TRP A 845 4.43 32.17 -16.17
C TRP A 845 3.71 32.82 -15.00
N GLN A 846 4.47 33.29 -14.00
CA GLN A 846 3.91 33.99 -12.84
C GLN A 846 3.10 35.23 -13.25
N ASP A 847 3.64 36.05 -14.15
CA ASP A 847 2.97 37.25 -14.63
C ASP A 847 1.76 36.94 -15.53
N GLN A 848 1.84 35.89 -16.35
CA GLN A 848 0.74 35.49 -17.23
C GLN A 848 -0.51 35.08 -16.44
N VAL A 849 -0.35 34.17 -15.46
CA VAL A 849 -1.47 33.73 -14.60
C VAL A 849 -2.03 34.92 -13.81
N ARG A 850 -1.15 35.72 -13.19
CA ARG A 850 -1.54 36.92 -12.43
C ARG A 850 -2.36 37.90 -13.29
N ALA A 851 -1.94 38.17 -14.53
CA ALA A 851 -2.65 39.07 -15.42
C ALA A 851 -4.06 38.57 -15.78
N ILE A 852 -4.24 37.27 -16.01
CA ILE A 852 -5.55 36.67 -16.29
C ILE A 852 -6.49 36.88 -15.10
N LEU A 853 -6.03 36.57 -13.88
CA LEU A 853 -6.83 36.75 -12.66
C LEU A 853 -7.18 38.21 -12.42
N ALA A 854 -6.22 39.13 -12.60
CA ALA A 854 -6.46 40.56 -12.45
C ALA A 854 -7.61 41.04 -13.34
N ARG A 855 -7.65 40.60 -14.60
CA ARG A 855 -8.73 40.94 -15.54
C ARG A 855 -10.07 40.33 -15.13
N LEU A 856 -10.10 39.06 -14.73
CA LEU A 856 -11.32 38.39 -14.26
C LEU A 856 -11.94 39.12 -13.05
N PHE A 857 -11.13 39.51 -12.07
CA PHE A 857 -11.63 40.21 -10.90
C PHE A 857 -12.01 41.67 -11.17
N THR A 858 -11.23 42.40 -11.96
CA THR A 858 -11.43 43.85 -12.15
C THR A 858 -12.40 44.20 -13.28
N GLU A 859 -12.26 43.56 -14.45
CA GLU A 859 -13.10 43.82 -15.64
C GLU A 859 -14.43 43.06 -15.56
N HIS A 860 -14.41 41.81 -15.08
CA HIS A 860 -15.58 40.92 -15.08
C HIS A 860 -16.23 40.72 -13.71
N ARG A 861 -15.58 41.16 -12.61
CA ARG A 861 -16.13 41.18 -11.23
C ARG A 861 -16.68 39.84 -10.76
N VAL A 862 -15.99 38.76 -11.10
CA VAL A 862 -16.30 37.40 -10.62
C VAL A 862 -15.99 37.28 -9.12
N ALA A 863 -16.74 36.43 -8.41
CA ALA A 863 -16.56 36.19 -6.98
C ALA A 863 -15.34 35.31 -6.68
N GLY A 864 -14.95 34.43 -7.59
CA GLY A 864 -13.72 33.65 -7.45
C GLY A 864 -13.17 33.19 -8.79
N VAL A 865 -12.00 32.54 -8.76
CA VAL A 865 -11.41 31.89 -9.93
C VAL A 865 -10.96 30.50 -9.55
N TYR A 866 -11.28 29.53 -10.41
CA TYR A 866 -10.77 28.16 -10.31
C TYR A 866 -9.51 28.04 -11.16
N ILE A 867 -8.41 27.62 -10.55
CA ILE A 867 -7.10 27.46 -11.18
C ILE A 867 -6.78 25.97 -11.24
N ASP A 868 -6.94 25.36 -12.40
CA ASP A 868 -6.82 23.92 -12.58
C ASP A 868 -5.39 23.40 -12.38
N GLN A 869 -5.29 22.12 -12.04
CA GLN A 869 -4.08 21.30 -11.93
C GLN A 869 -3.06 21.61 -10.83
N ILE A 870 -3.06 22.77 -10.17
CA ILE A 870 -1.98 23.11 -9.22
C ILE A 870 -1.90 22.09 -8.07
N ALA A 871 -3.05 21.71 -7.50
CA ALA A 871 -3.11 20.69 -6.44
C ALA A 871 -3.54 19.29 -6.92
N ALA A 872 -3.53 19.04 -8.25
CA ALA A 872 -3.89 17.76 -8.84
C ALA A 872 -2.72 17.06 -9.54
N ALA A 873 -2.01 17.78 -10.40
CA ALA A 873 -0.91 17.23 -11.19
C ALA A 873 0.37 17.10 -10.35
N PRO A 874 1.18 16.05 -10.57
CA PRO A 874 2.47 15.94 -9.92
C PRO A 874 3.45 17.02 -10.43
N PRO A 875 4.49 17.35 -9.64
CA PRO A 875 5.58 18.23 -10.09
C PRO A 875 6.23 17.72 -11.39
N ALA A 876 6.49 18.63 -12.32
CA ALA A 876 7.39 18.33 -13.43
C ALA A 876 8.82 18.58 -12.97
N LEU A 877 9.64 17.52 -12.90
CA LEU A 877 11.04 17.57 -12.46
C LEU A 877 11.91 18.28 -13.51
N CYS A 878 11.82 19.62 -13.56
CA CYS A 878 12.46 20.44 -14.57
C CYS A 878 14.00 20.39 -14.47
N MET A 879 14.66 20.20 -15.60
CA MET A 879 16.11 20.07 -15.73
C MET A 879 16.79 21.32 -16.31
N ASP A 880 16.06 22.41 -16.58
CA ASP A 880 16.63 23.64 -17.14
C ASP A 880 17.39 24.45 -16.07
N PRO A 881 18.72 24.63 -16.19
CA PRO A 881 19.50 25.39 -15.22
C PRO A 881 19.22 26.91 -15.22
N HIS A 882 18.52 27.43 -16.23
CA HIS A 882 18.31 28.88 -16.37
C HIS A 882 17.04 29.38 -15.66
N HIS A 883 16.25 28.50 -15.05
CA HIS A 883 14.97 28.85 -14.40
C HIS A 883 15.11 29.23 -12.93
N GLY A 884 16.33 29.27 -12.39
CA GLY A 884 16.60 29.76 -11.04
C GLY A 884 16.18 28.79 -9.93
N HIS A 885 16.12 27.50 -10.22
CA HIS A 885 15.89 26.43 -9.25
C HIS A 885 16.86 25.26 -9.48
N PRO A 886 17.07 24.38 -8.48
CA PRO A 886 17.85 23.16 -8.65
C PRO A 886 17.24 22.25 -9.71
N ARG A 887 18.07 21.52 -10.46
CA ARG A 887 17.55 20.57 -11.46
C ARG A 887 16.86 19.38 -10.78
N GLY A 888 15.71 18.98 -11.28
CA GLY A 888 15.02 17.78 -10.83
C GLY A 888 14.27 17.94 -9.51
N GLY A 889 14.72 17.25 -8.47
CA GLY A 889 13.99 17.13 -7.20
C GLY A 889 14.06 18.34 -6.26
N GLY A 890 13.52 18.18 -5.04
CA GLY A 890 13.45 19.21 -4.01
C GLY A 890 12.08 19.89 -3.90
N ALA A 891 12.02 21.02 -3.17
CA ALA A 891 10.79 21.75 -2.86
C ALA A 891 10.44 22.89 -3.84
N TRP A 892 11.36 23.21 -4.76
CA TRP A 892 11.30 24.42 -5.58
C TRP A 892 10.03 24.55 -6.43
N TRP A 893 9.41 23.42 -6.82
CA TRP A 893 8.15 23.42 -7.57
C TRP A 893 7.03 24.09 -6.76
N ASN A 894 6.88 23.68 -5.50
CA ASN A 894 5.89 24.26 -4.59
C ASN A 894 6.23 25.71 -4.29
N GLU A 895 7.50 26.01 -3.99
CA GLU A 895 7.96 27.36 -3.68
C GLU A 895 7.70 28.34 -4.84
N GLY A 896 7.88 27.90 -6.09
CA GLY A 896 7.54 28.69 -7.28
C GLY A 896 6.05 29.06 -7.33
N TYR A 897 5.17 28.08 -7.07
CA TYR A 897 3.72 28.34 -6.96
C TYR A 897 3.39 29.23 -5.76
N TRP A 898 4.03 29.05 -4.60
CA TRP A 898 3.81 29.89 -3.42
C TRP A 898 4.13 31.35 -3.72
N GLN A 899 5.26 31.63 -4.37
CA GLN A 899 5.62 32.98 -4.78
C GLN A 899 4.62 33.59 -5.77
N MET A 900 4.15 32.81 -6.74
CA MET A 900 3.13 33.24 -7.70
C MET A 900 1.82 33.59 -6.98
N LEU A 901 1.33 32.67 -6.14
CA LEU A 901 0.06 32.80 -5.45
C LEU A 901 0.09 33.90 -4.39
N ASP A 902 1.21 34.10 -3.69
CA ASP A 902 1.38 35.23 -2.75
C ASP A 902 1.16 36.58 -3.46
N LYS A 903 1.77 36.78 -4.62
CA LYS A 903 1.58 38.01 -5.42
C LYS A 903 0.12 38.17 -5.85
N ILE A 904 -0.50 37.08 -6.32
CA ILE A 904 -1.92 37.09 -6.70
C ILE A 904 -2.79 37.48 -5.50
N ARG A 905 -2.58 36.90 -4.31
CA ARG A 905 -3.40 37.22 -3.13
C ARG A 905 -3.22 38.65 -2.64
N GLN A 906 -2.03 39.24 -2.80
CA GLN A 906 -1.78 40.64 -2.46
C GLN A 906 -2.56 41.63 -3.34
N GLU A 907 -2.78 41.28 -4.61
CA GLU A 907 -3.49 42.12 -5.58
C GLU A 907 -5.00 41.79 -5.67
N MET A 908 -5.40 40.63 -5.15
CA MET A 908 -6.78 40.15 -5.20
C MET A 908 -7.72 41.08 -4.40
N PRO A 909 -8.87 41.50 -4.98
CA PRO A 909 -9.86 42.30 -4.26
C PRO A 909 -10.41 41.59 -3.02
N ALA A 910 -10.72 42.36 -1.98
CA ALA A 910 -11.38 41.83 -0.79
C ALA A 910 -12.75 41.20 -1.14
N GLY A 911 -13.04 40.04 -0.54
CA GLY A 911 -14.28 39.31 -0.78
C GLY A 911 -14.25 38.35 -1.97
N CYS A 912 -13.14 38.29 -2.72
CA CYS A 912 -12.90 37.30 -3.76
C CYS A 912 -12.19 36.04 -3.20
N MET A 913 -12.24 34.94 -3.94
CA MET A 913 -11.61 33.67 -3.56
C MET A 913 -10.82 33.02 -4.70
N LEU A 914 -9.93 32.08 -4.34
CA LEU A 914 -9.24 31.18 -5.26
C LEU A 914 -9.52 29.72 -4.92
N THR A 915 -9.70 28.88 -5.94
CA THR A 915 -9.79 27.42 -5.76
C THR A 915 -8.91 26.70 -6.78
N THR A 916 -8.63 25.42 -6.54
CA THR A 916 -7.86 24.56 -7.45
C THR A 916 -8.44 23.15 -7.50
N GLU A 917 -8.01 22.41 -8.51
CA GLU A 917 -8.27 20.98 -8.65
C GLU A 917 -7.61 20.14 -7.56
N CYS A 918 -8.34 19.14 -7.04
CA CYS A 918 -7.85 18.13 -6.09
C CYS A 918 -7.28 18.70 -4.79
N ASN A 919 -6.59 17.88 -4.00
CA ASN A 919 -6.29 18.19 -2.60
C ASN A 919 -4.83 17.94 -2.17
N ALA A 920 -3.86 18.16 -3.06
CA ALA A 920 -2.46 18.20 -2.65
C ALA A 920 -2.23 19.26 -1.55
N GLU A 921 -1.75 18.84 -0.39
CA GLU A 921 -1.67 19.70 0.80
C GLU A 921 -0.74 20.92 0.69
N PRO A 922 0.40 20.94 -0.06
CA PRO A 922 1.35 22.06 0.02
C PRO A 922 0.83 23.40 -0.50
N PHE A 923 -0.36 23.45 -1.12
CA PHE A 923 -0.93 24.68 -1.67
C PHE A 923 -2.05 25.29 -0.80
N LEU A 924 -2.39 24.64 0.32
CA LEU A 924 -3.61 24.91 1.07
C LEU A 924 -3.70 26.35 1.58
N ARG A 925 -2.59 26.92 2.06
CA ARG A 925 -2.53 28.31 2.53
C ARG A 925 -2.88 29.34 1.45
N TRP A 926 -2.80 29.03 0.17
CA TRP A 926 -3.06 30.02 -0.89
C TRP A 926 -4.43 29.88 -1.56
N PHE A 927 -5.08 28.74 -1.39
CA PHE A 927 -6.42 28.47 -1.91
C PHE A 927 -7.46 28.49 -0.81
N ASP A 928 -8.66 28.98 -1.13
CA ASP A 928 -9.82 28.97 -0.24
C ASP A 928 -10.58 27.65 -0.32
N GLY A 929 -10.44 26.92 -1.43
CA GLY A 929 -11.05 25.62 -1.57
C GLY A 929 -10.43 24.70 -2.62
N TYR A 930 -10.73 23.41 -2.47
CA TYR A 930 -10.25 22.30 -3.29
C TYR A 930 -11.41 21.55 -3.91
N LEU A 931 -11.38 21.38 -5.24
CA LEU A 931 -12.35 20.57 -5.96
C LEU A 931 -12.01 19.09 -5.77
N THR A 932 -12.79 18.38 -4.95
CA THR A 932 -12.56 16.98 -4.56
C THR A 932 -13.24 15.98 -5.50
N TRP A 933 -13.26 16.30 -6.80
CA TRP A 933 -14.03 15.57 -7.82
C TRP A 933 -13.73 14.07 -7.92
N HIS A 934 -12.49 13.69 -7.57
CA HIS A 934 -11.91 12.35 -7.65
C HIS A 934 -12.11 11.51 -6.37
N TRP A 935 -12.80 12.02 -5.35
CA TRP A 935 -13.13 11.26 -4.12
C TRP A 935 -14.25 10.25 -4.40
N GLN A 936 -13.87 9.17 -5.10
CA GLN A 936 -14.79 8.22 -5.74
C GLN A 936 -14.48 6.75 -5.44
N TYR A 937 -13.55 6.45 -4.53
CA TYR A 937 -13.06 5.09 -4.29
C TYR A 937 -13.84 4.38 -3.17
N ASP A 938 -13.87 3.05 -3.24
CA ASP A 938 -14.29 2.20 -2.13
C ASP A 938 -13.27 2.29 -0.97
N GLY A 939 -13.69 2.03 0.26
CA GLY A 939 -12.82 2.03 1.44
C GLY A 939 -12.29 3.41 1.88
N GLN A 940 -12.79 4.50 1.30
CA GLN A 940 -12.37 5.85 1.67
C GLN A 940 -12.76 6.22 3.09
N VAL A 941 -11.86 6.93 3.77
CA VAL A 941 -12.09 7.52 5.09
C VAL A 941 -11.77 9.01 5.06
N PRO A 942 -12.39 9.84 5.91
CA PRO A 942 -12.15 11.29 5.91
C PRO A 942 -10.88 11.66 6.68
N ALA A 943 -9.74 11.05 6.37
CA ALA A 943 -8.46 11.40 7.01
C ALA A 943 -8.07 12.84 6.68
N PHE A 944 -8.21 13.27 5.42
CA PHE A 944 -7.94 14.65 5.00
C PHE A 944 -8.86 15.66 5.72
N PRO A 945 -10.21 15.49 5.79
CA PRO A 945 -11.06 16.30 6.67
C PRO A 945 -10.67 16.24 8.16
N ALA A 946 -10.24 15.09 8.68
CA ALA A 946 -9.79 14.96 10.06
C ALA A 946 -8.53 15.80 10.38
N ILE A 947 -7.69 16.06 9.38
CA ILE A 947 -6.48 16.89 9.48
C ILE A 947 -6.79 18.37 9.21
N TYR A 948 -7.49 18.63 8.10
CA TYR A 948 -7.62 19.96 7.49
C TYR A 948 -9.02 20.58 7.60
N GLY A 949 -9.97 19.92 8.25
CA GLY A 949 -11.29 20.48 8.56
C GLY A 949 -11.17 21.85 9.25
N GLY A 950 -11.94 22.82 8.77
CA GLY A 950 -11.86 24.22 9.19
C GLY A 950 -10.73 25.05 8.55
N ALA A 951 -9.71 24.42 7.95
CA ALA A 951 -8.58 25.13 7.32
C ALA A 951 -8.78 25.41 5.82
N ILE A 952 -9.57 24.59 5.13
CA ILE A 952 -9.90 24.74 3.71
C ILE A 952 -11.31 24.25 3.40
N GLN A 953 -11.97 24.86 2.42
CA GLN A 953 -13.24 24.36 1.91
C GLN A 953 -13.01 23.25 0.87
N MET A 954 -13.41 22.03 1.20
CA MET A 954 -13.45 20.95 0.21
C MET A 954 -14.81 21.01 -0.49
N PHE A 955 -14.86 20.94 -1.81
CA PHE A 955 -16.12 21.06 -2.53
C PHE A 955 -16.18 20.16 -3.76
N GLY A 956 -17.38 19.69 -4.06
CA GLY A 956 -17.69 19.08 -5.34
C GLY A 956 -17.18 17.65 -5.52
N ARG A 957 -18.01 16.79 -6.11
CA ARG A 957 -17.66 15.44 -6.56
C ARG A 957 -18.16 15.22 -7.98
N ALA A 958 -17.60 14.29 -8.74
CA ALA A 958 -18.18 13.92 -10.04
C ALA A 958 -19.53 13.19 -9.85
N TYR A 959 -20.61 13.80 -10.32
CA TYR A 959 -21.94 13.19 -10.44
C TYR A 959 -22.23 12.85 -11.90
N ARG A 960 -22.58 11.58 -12.14
CA ARG A 960 -22.79 11.00 -13.48
C ARG A 960 -24.11 10.21 -13.48
N GLY A 961 -24.55 9.77 -14.65
CA GLY A 961 -25.86 9.13 -14.83
C GLY A 961 -25.86 7.64 -14.50
N GLY A 962 -26.72 6.89 -15.21
CA GLY A 962 -26.76 5.44 -15.17
C GLY A 962 -27.93 4.85 -14.38
N PRO A 963 -28.11 3.51 -14.42
CA PRO A 963 -29.27 2.86 -13.81
C PRO A 963 -29.37 3.02 -12.28
N THR A 964 -28.24 3.27 -11.60
CA THR A 964 -28.18 3.44 -10.14
C THR A 964 -27.92 4.88 -9.69
N GLN A 965 -28.07 5.86 -10.59
CA GLN A 965 -27.69 7.27 -10.36
C GLN A 965 -28.32 7.88 -9.11
N ASP A 966 -29.57 7.55 -8.78
CA ASP A 966 -30.26 8.13 -7.62
C ASP A 966 -29.64 7.65 -6.31
N LEU A 967 -29.30 6.35 -6.21
CA LEU A 967 -28.59 5.81 -5.05
C LEU A 967 -27.15 6.34 -5.00
N ALA A 968 -26.45 6.39 -6.14
CA ALA A 968 -25.10 6.93 -6.21
C ALA A 968 -25.05 8.40 -5.77
N LEU A 969 -26.04 9.21 -6.15
CA LEU A 969 -26.17 10.60 -5.69
C LEU A 969 -26.37 10.66 -4.18
N ARG A 970 -27.27 9.85 -3.62
CA ARG A 970 -27.50 9.80 -2.16
C ARG A 970 -26.23 9.42 -1.41
N MET A 971 -25.52 8.40 -1.87
CA MET A 971 -24.24 7.96 -1.29
C MET A 971 -23.19 9.07 -1.32
N LYS A 972 -22.97 9.71 -2.48
CA LYS A 972 -21.99 10.79 -2.64
C LYS A 972 -22.35 12.01 -1.78
N ALA A 973 -23.58 12.51 -1.89
CA ALA A 973 -24.01 13.70 -1.14
C ALA A 973 -24.02 13.43 0.38
N GLY A 974 -24.43 12.23 0.79
CA GLY A 974 -24.37 11.76 2.17
C GLY A 974 -22.95 11.77 2.72
N GLN A 975 -22.00 11.20 1.99
CA GLN A 975 -20.58 11.23 2.36
C GLN A 975 -20.04 12.66 2.41
N GLN A 976 -20.35 13.48 1.40
CA GLN A 976 -19.92 14.88 1.36
C GLN A 976 -20.38 15.65 2.61
N LEU A 977 -21.61 15.46 3.07
CA LEU A 977 -22.09 16.09 4.31
C LEU A 977 -21.27 15.62 5.53
N VAL A 978 -21.11 14.31 5.74
CA VAL A 978 -20.41 13.82 6.93
C VAL A 978 -18.91 14.12 6.92
N TYR A 979 -18.31 14.25 5.73
CA TYR A 979 -16.91 14.68 5.51
C TYR A 979 -16.73 16.20 5.57
N GLY A 980 -17.82 16.97 5.68
CA GLY A 980 -17.81 18.43 5.73
C GLY A 980 -17.58 19.13 4.39
N GLU A 981 -17.60 18.40 3.27
CA GLU A 981 -17.51 18.95 1.92
C GLU A 981 -18.73 19.83 1.60
N GLN A 982 -18.53 20.85 0.75
CA GLN A 982 -19.62 21.54 0.07
C GLN A 982 -20.11 20.64 -1.07
N ILE A 983 -21.42 20.39 -1.09
CA ILE A 983 -22.05 19.34 -1.87
C ILE A 983 -22.11 19.74 -3.35
N GLY A 984 -22.08 18.77 -4.27
CA GLY A 984 -22.44 19.02 -5.67
C GLY A 984 -21.25 19.03 -6.62
N TRP A 985 -21.14 20.06 -7.47
CA TRP A 985 -20.54 20.00 -8.81
C TRP A 985 -21.46 19.23 -9.77
N LEU A 986 -22.72 19.71 -9.84
CA LEU A 986 -23.87 19.07 -10.48
C LEU A 986 -24.38 19.88 -11.68
N ASP A 987 -24.91 19.20 -12.71
CA ASP A 987 -25.79 19.87 -13.68
C ASP A 987 -27.02 20.45 -12.93
N PRO A 988 -27.35 21.73 -13.11
CA PRO A 988 -28.44 22.38 -12.36
C PRO A 988 -29.81 21.71 -12.57
N ARG A 989 -30.00 20.92 -13.63
CA ARG A 989 -31.24 20.18 -13.90
C ARG A 989 -31.46 18.96 -13.00
N VAL A 990 -30.52 18.62 -12.12
CA VAL A 990 -30.74 17.59 -11.10
C VAL A 990 -32.01 17.83 -10.25
N ILE A 991 -32.42 19.10 -10.11
CA ILE A 991 -33.65 19.49 -9.40
C ILE A 991 -34.94 19.01 -10.07
N GLU A 992 -34.88 18.62 -11.36
CA GLU A 992 -36.02 18.09 -12.12
C GLU A 992 -36.24 16.59 -11.81
N GLN A 993 -35.27 15.93 -11.19
CA GLN A 993 -35.36 14.52 -10.78
C GLN A 993 -35.99 14.45 -9.39
N ALA A 994 -37.18 13.85 -9.26
CA ALA A 994 -37.95 13.89 -8.02
C ALA A 994 -37.20 13.30 -6.81
N ASP A 995 -36.59 12.12 -6.98
CA ASP A 995 -35.89 11.42 -5.90
C ASP A 995 -34.56 12.12 -5.54
N SER A 996 -33.70 12.32 -6.54
CA SER A 996 -32.41 12.99 -6.35
C SER A 996 -32.53 14.44 -5.90
N GLY A 997 -33.44 15.22 -6.49
CA GLY A 997 -33.65 16.63 -6.17
C GLY A 997 -34.17 16.84 -4.74
N SER A 998 -35.13 16.04 -4.29
CA SER A 998 -35.69 16.16 -2.94
C SER A 998 -34.67 15.81 -1.85
N PHE A 999 -33.92 14.71 -2.03
CA PHE A 999 -32.83 14.35 -1.12
C PHE A 999 -31.72 15.41 -1.10
N LEU A 1000 -31.30 15.89 -2.29
CA LEU A 1000 -30.29 16.95 -2.40
C LEU A 1000 -30.73 18.21 -1.67
N ARG A 1001 -32.00 18.62 -1.79
CA ARG A 1001 -32.52 19.77 -1.06
C ARG A 1001 -32.44 19.57 0.45
N GLN A 1002 -32.92 18.43 0.96
CA GLN A 1002 -32.88 18.11 2.38
C GLN A 1002 -31.45 18.19 2.94
N ILE A 1003 -30.50 17.53 2.27
CA ILE A 1003 -29.12 17.44 2.77
C ILE A 1003 -28.38 18.77 2.68
N VAL A 1004 -28.62 19.57 1.63
CA VAL A 1004 -28.05 20.92 1.48
C VAL A 1004 -28.60 21.86 2.56
N GLN A 1005 -29.89 21.78 2.87
CA GLN A 1005 -30.51 22.59 3.93
C GLN A 1005 -30.04 22.17 5.33
N LEU A 1006 -29.86 20.87 5.59
CA LEU A 1006 -29.23 20.43 6.82
C LEU A 1006 -27.79 20.94 6.92
N ARG A 1007 -26.99 20.83 5.83
CA ARG A 1007 -25.65 21.40 5.78
C ARG A 1007 -25.65 22.89 6.11
N TRP A 1008 -26.64 23.64 5.61
CA TRP A 1008 -26.78 25.06 5.92
C TRP A 1008 -26.96 25.32 7.41
N GLN A 1009 -27.76 24.51 8.13
CA GLN A 1009 -27.87 24.62 9.59
C GLN A 1009 -26.53 24.33 10.29
N LEU A 1010 -25.76 23.38 9.76
CA LEU A 1010 -24.52 22.88 10.37
C LEU A 1010 -23.25 23.61 9.90
N ARG A 1011 -23.32 24.50 8.90
CA ARG A 1011 -22.17 25.03 8.14
C ARG A 1011 -21.00 25.53 8.99
N ARG A 1012 -21.28 26.14 10.15
CA ARG A 1012 -20.24 26.67 11.05
C ARG A 1012 -19.35 25.57 11.64
N TYR A 1013 -19.86 24.35 11.82
CA TYR A 1013 -19.05 23.21 12.24
C TYR A 1013 -17.96 22.85 11.20
N PHE A 1014 -18.22 23.06 9.91
CA PHE A 1014 -17.27 22.69 8.85
C PHE A 1014 -16.20 23.75 8.59
N TYR A 1015 -16.54 25.05 8.68
CA TYR A 1015 -15.57 26.12 8.40
C TYR A 1015 -14.85 26.68 9.63
N ALA A 1016 -15.42 26.53 10.84
CA ALA A 1016 -14.83 27.04 12.09
C ALA A 1016 -14.68 25.95 13.16
N GLY A 1017 -15.08 24.73 12.84
CA GLY A 1017 -14.94 23.58 13.72
C GLY A 1017 -13.89 22.60 13.22
N GLU A 1018 -13.91 21.44 13.85
CA GLU A 1018 -12.94 20.39 13.68
C GLU A 1018 -13.65 19.05 13.62
N MET A 1019 -13.24 18.18 12.71
CA MET A 1019 -13.79 16.84 12.65
C MET A 1019 -13.35 16.02 13.86
N CYS A 1020 -14.29 15.26 14.40
CA CYS A 1020 -14.11 14.32 15.50
C CYS A 1020 -14.29 12.89 14.99
N ARG A 1021 -14.02 11.91 15.86
CA ARG A 1021 -14.27 10.50 15.56
C ARG A 1021 -15.74 10.31 15.16
N PRO A 1022 -16.02 9.65 14.01
CA PRO A 1022 -17.38 9.35 13.61
C PRO A 1022 -18.13 8.53 14.67
N PRO A 1023 -19.45 8.70 14.82
CA PRO A 1023 -20.26 7.93 15.76
C PRO A 1023 -20.17 6.43 15.50
N GLN A 1024 -19.99 5.65 16.57
CA GLN A 1024 -20.13 4.20 16.55
C GLN A 1024 -21.56 3.79 16.88
N LEU A 1025 -22.09 2.86 16.10
CA LEU A 1025 -23.38 2.22 16.33
C LEU A 1025 -23.16 0.87 17.01
N ASP A 1026 -24.15 0.42 17.79
CA ASP A 1026 -24.08 -0.82 18.58
C ASP A 1026 -24.12 -2.12 17.75
N ARG A 1027 -24.37 -2.00 16.45
CA ARG A 1027 -24.44 -3.10 15.49
C ARG A 1027 -23.95 -2.65 14.13
N GLU A 1028 -23.50 -3.62 13.34
CA GLU A 1028 -23.32 -3.42 11.90
C GLU A 1028 -24.68 -3.24 11.23
N LEU A 1029 -24.76 -2.25 10.36
CA LEU A 1029 -25.91 -1.98 9.51
C LEU A 1029 -25.64 -2.50 8.09
N PRO A 1030 -26.69 -2.74 7.27
CA PRO A 1030 -26.51 -3.20 5.91
C PRO A 1030 -25.64 -2.25 5.10
N THR A 1031 -24.94 -2.79 4.10
CA THR A 1031 -24.24 -1.99 3.09
C THR A 1031 -25.15 -1.76 1.88
N VAL A 1032 -24.87 -0.70 1.13
CA VAL A 1032 -25.45 -0.41 -0.18
C VAL A 1032 -24.35 -0.34 -1.22
N ARG A 1033 -24.70 -0.65 -2.47
CA ARG A 1033 -23.77 -0.65 -3.60
C ARG A 1033 -24.38 0.03 -4.82
N ALA A 1034 -23.65 0.95 -5.44
CA ALA A 1034 -24.08 1.65 -6.65
C ALA A 1034 -22.92 1.84 -7.62
N ASP A 1035 -23.24 1.91 -8.91
CA ASP A 1035 -22.29 2.29 -9.95
C ASP A 1035 -22.22 3.82 -9.99
N TRP A 1036 -21.10 4.36 -9.53
CA TRP A 1036 -20.86 5.79 -9.46
C TRP A 1036 -20.50 6.41 -10.82
N GLN A 1037 -20.31 5.58 -11.85
CA GLN A 1037 -20.01 5.94 -13.23
C GLN A 1037 -18.89 6.97 -13.38
N TRP A 1038 -17.90 6.92 -12.49
CA TRP A 1038 -16.79 7.88 -12.53
C TRP A 1038 -15.99 7.73 -13.83
N HIS A 1039 -15.69 6.49 -14.20
CA HIS A 1039 -15.29 6.09 -15.55
C HIS A 1039 -15.78 4.66 -15.84
N GLY A 1040 -16.34 4.41 -17.03
CA GLY A 1040 -16.94 3.11 -17.34
C GLY A 1040 -17.95 2.68 -16.27
N SER A 1041 -17.92 1.41 -15.87
CA SER A 1041 -18.60 0.96 -14.64
C SER A 1041 -17.65 1.10 -13.44
N TRP A 1042 -18.12 1.74 -12.38
CA TRP A 1042 -17.34 2.07 -11.20
C TRP A 1042 -18.16 1.84 -9.93
N TRP A 1043 -18.23 0.58 -9.51
CA TRP A 1043 -19.01 0.18 -8.35
C TRP A 1043 -18.34 0.57 -7.04
N VAL A 1044 -19.12 1.18 -6.14
CA VAL A 1044 -18.70 1.54 -4.78
C VAL A 1044 -19.67 0.94 -3.78
N THR A 1045 -19.14 0.38 -2.69
CA THR A 1045 -19.92 -0.14 -1.56
C THR A 1045 -19.71 0.75 -0.34
N THR A 1046 -20.78 1.11 0.37
CA THR A 1046 -20.68 1.86 1.64
C THR A 1046 -21.69 1.31 2.64
N ASP A 1047 -21.55 1.68 3.91
CA ASP A 1047 -22.65 1.51 4.86
C ASP A 1047 -23.91 2.23 4.37
N ALA A 1048 -25.08 1.66 4.66
CA ALA A 1048 -26.37 2.29 4.37
C ALA A 1048 -26.61 3.56 5.20
N VAL A 1049 -26.00 3.62 6.40
CA VAL A 1049 -26.02 4.81 7.27
C VAL A 1049 -24.60 5.36 7.39
N LEU A 1050 -24.38 6.52 6.80
CA LEU A 1050 -23.12 7.24 6.86
C LEU A 1050 -23.09 8.10 8.12
N THR A 1051 -21.96 8.14 8.81
CA THR A 1051 -21.84 8.84 10.09
C THR A 1051 -20.68 9.84 10.09
N GLY A 1052 -20.82 10.92 10.85
CA GLY A 1052 -19.75 11.91 11.02
C GLY A 1052 -19.96 12.78 12.25
N THR A 1053 -18.87 13.19 12.89
CA THR A 1053 -18.92 14.07 14.07
C THR A 1053 -18.03 15.28 13.86
N TRP A 1054 -18.50 16.46 14.24
CA TRP A 1054 -17.73 17.70 14.20
C TRP A 1054 -17.94 18.50 15.49
N GLN A 1055 -16.95 19.27 15.90
CA GLN A 1055 -17.02 20.10 17.09
C GLN A 1055 -16.58 21.53 16.84
N GLN A 1056 -17.09 22.45 17.64
CA GLN A 1056 -16.59 23.81 17.78
C GLN A 1056 -16.00 23.94 19.19
N PRO A 1057 -14.68 23.70 19.38
CA PRO A 1057 -14.09 23.59 20.71
C PRO A 1057 -14.30 24.84 21.56
N HIS A 1058 -14.15 26.03 20.96
CA HIS A 1058 -14.33 27.31 21.65
C HIS A 1058 -15.78 27.61 22.03
N ALA A 1059 -16.75 27.11 21.27
CA ALA A 1059 -18.17 27.29 21.57
C ALA A 1059 -18.72 26.19 22.50
N GLN A 1060 -17.90 25.18 22.81
CA GLN A 1060 -18.28 23.98 23.57
C GLN A 1060 -19.52 23.31 22.99
N ARG A 1061 -19.49 23.00 21.69
CA ARG A 1061 -20.58 22.28 21.00
C ARG A 1061 -20.04 21.24 20.06
N ALA A 1062 -20.77 20.14 19.91
CA ALA A 1062 -20.47 19.09 18.96
C ALA A 1062 -21.75 18.72 18.20
N VAL A 1063 -21.60 18.16 17.01
CA VAL A 1063 -22.71 17.62 16.23
C VAL A 1063 -22.35 16.23 15.72
N ALA A 1064 -23.25 15.28 15.95
CA ALA A 1064 -23.20 13.96 15.32
C ALA A 1064 -24.24 13.91 14.18
N MET A 1065 -23.83 13.42 13.02
CA MET A 1065 -24.65 13.32 11.82
C MET A 1065 -24.82 11.86 11.40
N PHE A 1066 -26.00 11.55 10.89
CA PHE A 1066 -26.38 10.25 10.37
C PHE A 1066 -27.18 10.43 9.09
N VAL A 1067 -26.77 9.73 8.02
CA VAL A 1067 -27.42 9.82 6.71
C VAL A 1067 -27.76 8.43 6.22
N ASN A 1068 -29.06 8.09 6.20
CA ASN A 1068 -29.54 6.85 5.61
C ASN A 1068 -29.75 7.05 4.11
N VAL A 1069 -28.90 6.42 3.30
CA VAL A 1069 -28.94 6.51 1.83
C VAL A 1069 -29.78 5.40 1.19
N SER A 1070 -30.19 4.41 1.97
CA SER A 1070 -30.99 3.27 1.53
C SER A 1070 -32.48 3.59 1.41
N ASP A 1071 -33.22 2.67 0.81
CA ASP A 1071 -34.67 2.75 0.63
C ASP A 1071 -35.46 2.19 1.83
N GLU A 1072 -34.77 1.63 2.83
CA GLU A 1072 -35.38 0.97 3.99
C GLU A 1072 -35.15 1.78 5.27
N PRO A 1073 -36.11 1.79 6.21
CA PRO A 1073 -35.87 2.31 7.55
C PRO A 1073 -34.87 1.41 8.29
N LEU A 1074 -33.95 2.02 9.01
CA LEU A 1074 -32.95 1.30 9.80
C LEU A 1074 -33.00 1.75 11.26
N GLU A 1075 -32.60 0.87 12.17
CA GLU A 1075 -32.57 1.16 13.62
C GLU A 1075 -31.24 0.69 14.22
N ALA A 1076 -30.62 1.56 15.01
CA ALA A 1076 -29.44 1.24 15.80
C ALA A 1076 -29.39 2.09 17.09
N VAL A 1077 -28.57 1.68 18.05
CA VAL A 1077 -28.29 2.48 19.24
C VAL A 1077 -26.98 3.23 19.04
N TRP A 1078 -27.05 4.56 19.14
CA TRP A 1078 -25.88 5.40 19.23
C TRP A 1078 -25.46 5.55 20.69
N SER A 1079 -24.21 5.19 20.99
CA SER A 1079 -23.59 5.44 22.29
C SER A 1079 -22.66 6.65 22.17
N CYS A 1080 -22.86 7.65 23.02
CA CYS A 1080 -22.07 8.88 23.02
C CYS A 1080 -21.40 9.08 24.37
N ASP A 1081 -20.09 9.36 24.33
CA ASP A 1081 -19.34 9.89 25.46
C ASP A 1081 -18.93 11.33 25.15
N ALA A 1082 -19.64 12.28 25.73
CA ALA A 1082 -19.43 13.71 25.51
C ALA A 1082 -18.12 14.23 26.13
N THR A 1083 -17.46 13.45 27.00
CA THR A 1083 -16.14 13.82 27.53
C THR A 1083 -15.07 13.83 26.43
N THR A 1084 -15.28 13.09 25.34
CA THR A 1084 -14.41 13.08 24.16
C THR A 1084 -14.36 14.42 23.43
N PHE A 1085 -15.35 15.30 23.64
CA PHE A 1085 -15.39 16.67 23.12
C PHE A 1085 -14.78 17.70 24.09
N ALA A 1086 -14.13 17.23 25.17
CA ALA A 1086 -13.61 18.05 26.26
C ALA A 1086 -14.68 18.90 26.97
N PHE A 1087 -15.92 18.39 27.09
CA PHE A 1087 -16.96 19.01 27.90
C PHE A 1087 -16.79 18.64 29.38
N ASP A 1088 -16.58 19.64 30.24
CA ASP A 1088 -16.44 19.46 31.68
C ASP A 1088 -17.79 19.65 32.40
N THR A 1089 -18.71 18.71 32.18
CA THR A 1089 -20.04 18.72 32.82
C THR A 1089 -20.60 17.31 32.95
N PRO A 1090 -21.38 17.00 34.01
CA PRO A 1090 -22.05 15.71 34.14
C PRO A 1090 -23.26 15.55 33.21
N ARG A 1091 -23.78 16.62 32.61
CA ARG A 1091 -25.01 16.60 31.79
C ARG A 1091 -24.86 17.44 30.53
N VAL A 1092 -25.51 16.98 29.46
CA VAL A 1092 -25.52 17.66 28.16
C VAL A 1092 -26.94 17.89 27.68
N VAL A 1093 -27.14 18.94 26.90
CA VAL A 1093 -28.35 19.14 26.10
C VAL A 1093 -28.10 18.57 24.71
N VAL A 1094 -28.98 17.68 24.27
CA VAL A 1094 -28.95 17.03 22.96
C VAL A 1094 -30.14 17.54 22.16
N THR A 1095 -29.87 18.26 21.07
CA THR A 1095 -30.88 18.90 20.20
C THR A 1095 -30.90 18.20 18.85
N ALA A 1096 -32.05 17.68 18.42
CA ALA A 1096 -32.21 17.18 17.06
C ALA A 1096 -32.15 18.36 16.07
N VAL A 1097 -31.45 18.20 14.95
CA VAL A 1097 -31.33 19.21 13.89
C VAL A 1097 -31.67 18.56 12.55
N THR A 1098 -32.60 19.16 11.82
CA THR A 1098 -33.03 18.74 10.48
C THR A 1098 -32.86 19.87 9.47
N ALA A 1099 -33.31 19.68 8.22
CA ALA A 1099 -33.33 20.72 7.20
C ALA A 1099 -34.14 21.95 7.62
N GLU A 1100 -35.20 21.75 8.40
CA GLU A 1100 -36.10 22.77 8.93
C GLU A 1100 -35.50 23.56 10.12
N GLY A 1101 -34.39 23.07 10.69
CA GLY A 1101 -33.68 23.70 11.80
C GLY A 1101 -33.65 22.83 13.07
N PRO A 1102 -33.30 23.43 14.23
CA PRO A 1102 -33.31 22.76 15.52
C PRO A 1102 -34.72 22.37 15.96
N GLY A 1103 -34.89 21.14 16.42
CA GLY A 1103 -36.14 20.56 16.90
C GLY A 1103 -36.10 20.26 18.39
N GLU A 1104 -36.54 19.05 18.76
CA GLU A 1104 -36.66 18.63 20.15
C GLU A 1104 -35.30 18.61 20.88
N GLN A 1105 -35.32 19.06 22.13
CA GLN A 1105 -34.17 19.06 23.03
C GLN A 1105 -34.42 18.08 24.18
N THR A 1106 -33.45 17.19 24.43
CA THR A 1106 -33.43 16.35 25.62
C THR A 1106 -32.20 16.68 26.47
N GLN A 1107 -32.30 16.47 27.78
CA GLN A 1107 -31.14 16.55 28.66
C GLN A 1107 -30.69 15.13 29.01
N GLU A 1108 -29.46 14.81 28.66
CA GLU A 1108 -28.84 13.51 28.89
C GLU A 1108 -27.72 13.63 29.93
N SER A 1109 -27.27 12.51 30.48
CA SER A 1109 -25.95 12.43 31.11
C SER A 1109 -24.86 12.65 30.06
N ASN A 1110 -23.66 13.06 30.48
CA ASN A 1110 -22.50 13.20 29.59
C ASN A 1110 -22.07 11.89 28.91
N GLN A 1111 -22.51 10.74 29.41
CA GLN A 1111 -22.49 9.46 28.71
C GLN A 1111 -23.93 8.98 28.53
N PHE A 1112 -24.38 8.76 27.30
CA PHE A 1112 -25.76 8.35 27.04
C PHE A 1112 -25.86 7.37 25.87
N ARG A 1113 -26.99 6.66 25.83
CA ARG A 1113 -27.35 5.75 24.72
C ARG A 1113 -28.70 6.19 24.17
N LYS A 1114 -28.79 6.34 22.86
CA LYS A 1114 -30.01 6.79 22.17
C LYS A 1114 -30.35 5.80 21.06
N THR A 1115 -31.53 5.20 21.12
CA THR A 1115 -32.07 4.43 20.00
C THR A 1115 -32.48 5.39 18.90
N LEU A 1116 -31.91 5.22 17.72
CA LEU A 1116 -32.18 6.05 16.56
C LEU A 1116 -32.89 5.21 15.51
N ILE A 1117 -34.01 5.76 15.00
CA ILE A 1117 -34.66 5.27 13.79
C ILE A 1117 -34.23 6.19 12.66
N PHE A 1118 -33.61 5.63 11.63
CA PHE A 1118 -33.19 6.34 10.43
C PHE A 1118 -34.21 6.09 9.31
N PRO A 1119 -35.13 7.02 9.01
CA PRO A 1119 -36.05 6.86 7.88
C PRO A 1119 -35.30 6.66 6.56
N PRO A 1120 -35.92 6.01 5.56
CA PRO A 1120 -35.35 5.89 4.22
C PRO A 1120 -34.93 7.25 3.68
N ARG A 1121 -33.82 7.29 2.94
CA ARG A 1121 -33.40 8.47 2.16
C ARG A 1121 -33.43 9.76 2.98
N SER A 1122 -32.84 9.74 4.18
CA SER A 1122 -32.93 10.86 5.11
C SER A 1122 -31.59 11.23 5.74
N ALA A 1123 -31.45 12.49 6.13
CA ALA A 1123 -30.29 13.02 6.85
C ALA A 1123 -30.77 13.68 8.15
N MET A 1124 -30.05 13.42 9.24
CA MET A 1124 -30.38 13.91 10.58
C MET A 1124 -29.11 14.18 11.38
N ALA A 1125 -29.20 15.12 12.31
CA ALA A 1125 -28.09 15.47 13.18
C ALA A 1125 -28.55 15.71 14.62
N TRP A 1126 -27.62 15.55 15.56
CA TRP A 1126 -27.82 15.87 16.96
C TRP A 1126 -26.70 16.78 17.45
N GLU A 1127 -27.06 18.02 17.79
CA GLU A 1127 -26.17 18.97 18.44
C GLU A 1127 -26.11 18.67 19.95
N ILE A 1128 -24.90 18.60 20.48
CA ILE A 1128 -24.59 18.32 21.88
C ILE A 1128 -23.92 19.57 22.46
N THR A 1129 -24.44 20.08 23.57
CA THR A 1129 -23.88 21.22 24.30
C THR A 1129 -23.85 20.94 25.80
N PRO A 1130 -22.87 21.45 26.57
CA PRO A 1130 -22.83 21.26 28.00
C PRO A 1130 -23.98 22.03 28.67
N VAL A 1131 -24.58 21.44 29.71
CA VAL A 1131 -25.49 22.20 30.59
C VAL A 1131 -24.62 23.17 31.41
N ALA A 1132 -24.88 24.47 31.29
CA ALA A 1132 -24.23 25.47 32.12
C ALA A 1132 -24.62 25.24 33.60
N ASP A 1133 -23.63 25.00 34.46
CA ASP A 1133 -23.85 25.06 35.91
C ASP A 1133 -24.24 26.50 36.27
N ARG A 1134 -25.44 26.65 36.84
CA ARG A 1134 -25.98 27.94 37.29
C ARG A 1134 -25.32 28.42 38.58
#